data_AF-A0A8H5DFH2-F1
#
_entry.id   AF-A0A8H5DFH2-F1
#
_cell.length_a   1.000
_cell.length_b   1.000
_cell.length_c   1.000
_cell.angle_alpha   90.00
_cell.angle_beta   90.00
_cell.angle_gamma   90.00
#
_symmetry.space_group_name_H-M   'P 1'
#
loop_
_entity.id
_entity.type
_entity.pdbx_description
1 polymer ?
#
loop_
_entity_poly.entity_id
_entity_poly.type
_entity_poly.pdbx_seq_one_letter_code
_entity_poly.pdbx_strand_id
1 'polypeptide(L)'
;MKFGRNLPRNQVPEWAASYINYKGLKKLVKAAAEKAKNGDKVDPAEFFFALDRNLEDVDFFYNKKFQELSRRLNLLYNRYGRTPDVVATMDQDEVEEVMGALLELRSQFRNLQWFGEINRRGFVKITKKLDKKVPDLVTQHPYISTKVDPKPFAKEANTARLLTEINKWMSVLSEAQTSDDAISEHSTRSLGRASAKGMLSLPQTQLDTLDQAVRNDDLSSLQAGLEESNVVEESARPLLLSLLQRSISARAKTCIAFLLGNLKSLDEPGDINGRNCIHRLVIHIGRTKSSTREQDSKSHPVPAGSQFSNKNFQPVLPTAKAVKSVNDEPKLLDKDDEVVQLLVFLLDQLLPEQRPALKSRDSFGRMPLHYAAQFGFVVVCQIIMARMQRWNQFHVKDGIDTPEWQDHDGCAPLHLSVVGGHALATQALLQGENWQGSSDDKAYIRKSIAKSGAVLAIATKFNYSAIVQLLVDAGVDINWKDKTSETALHVAARFGHDECARIILNGTESQKADLEAPETTYAWTPLHVAAVDGKFNVAELLVEAGADITRLDSSGWTAREHAALRGHMDIARLLETNTEEEPPSRPVETLQPTPSDMSSIDERRSNGTTNTSRSNDAIKSFGHRYLTDESLVLVSLGSMDMRKNVEPVSLDRVPLTEAHNTQLDTALSIVLSATGAQGEPTIVDLPVHDNIATEPVVFKTKDAAKVKLLFDIVPTYSGNDKHKVGRAVALLSSVKPTLGSRRVNLQGDVCVPIMSSTFDVIGTVNFNFLVITPFHHPNMEVTSRQTYWKKMSSTMLIGHRGLGKNLTSNRSLQLGENTLPSFIAAANLGAQYVEFDVQLTKDHVPVIYHDFLVSETGIDAPVHTLTLEQFLHINSDTRRPNQNSAKKPIFKTEPGEPGEPGGFRARSNSLAPKRSQSMGFAGSGLEDMDERMKHTKDFKDKGFKGNTRGNFIQAPFATLEDLFRKLPEHIGFNIEMKYPMLHESEEHEMDTYAVELNSFCDTVLSKVYDLAGQRHIIFSSFNPDICLCLSYKQPSIPILFLTDAGCCDVCDVRASSLQEAIRFASRWNLLGIVAAAEPFINSPRLIKIVKENGIVCFSYGVLNNDPIMVQRQVKQGIDAVIVDSVLAIRKGLTNGETPAEPANTVVEEANGSLRPTQELKEKLDELAVNGSGS
;
A
#
# COMPACT_ATOMS: atom_id res chain seq x y z
N MET A 1 -11.11 -3.15 -29.20
CA MET A 1 -10.48 -1.88 -28.74
C MET A 1 -11.53 -0.78 -28.55
N LYS A 2 -11.66 -0.21 -27.34
CA LYS A 2 -12.64 0.84 -27.02
C LYS A 2 -11.98 2.25 -26.95
N PHE A 3 -11.47 2.80 -28.07
CA PHE A 3 -10.71 4.08 -28.10
C PHE A 3 -11.33 5.20 -27.25
N GLY A 4 -12.63 5.46 -27.37
CA GLY A 4 -13.34 6.46 -26.56
C GLY A 4 -13.66 6.08 -25.10
N ARG A 5 -13.11 4.99 -24.56
CA ARG A 5 -12.99 4.68 -23.13
C ARG A 5 -11.57 4.93 -22.63
N ASN A 6 -10.58 4.72 -23.51
CA ASN A 6 -9.16 4.93 -23.22
C ASN A 6 -8.73 6.41 -23.40
N LEU A 7 -9.42 7.19 -24.24
CA LEU A 7 -9.04 8.58 -24.53
C LEU A 7 -8.72 9.43 -23.27
N PRO A 8 -9.52 9.41 -22.17
CA PRO A 8 -9.17 10.14 -20.94
C PRO A 8 -7.89 9.65 -20.24
N ARG A 9 -7.50 8.38 -20.39
CA ARG A 9 -6.22 7.85 -19.90
C ARG A 9 -5.04 8.21 -20.79
N ASN A 10 -5.29 8.63 -22.03
CA ASN A 10 -4.28 8.98 -23.03
C ASN A 10 -4.11 10.51 -23.20
N GLN A 11 -4.84 11.33 -22.45
CA GLN A 11 -4.76 12.78 -22.50
C GLN A 11 -3.72 13.31 -21.50
N VAL A 12 -2.93 14.30 -21.91
CA VAL A 12 -2.16 15.15 -20.97
C VAL A 12 -3.17 15.89 -20.07
N PRO A 13 -3.17 15.73 -18.73
CA PRO A 13 -4.23 16.22 -17.86
C PRO A 13 -4.48 17.73 -17.97
N GLU A 14 -3.41 18.53 -17.95
CA GLU A 14 -3.44 19.99 -18.13
C GLU A 14 -4.19 20.43 -19.40
N TRP A 15 -4.07 19.66 -20.48
CA TRP A 15 -4.54 20.05 -21.82
C TRP A 15 -5.82 19.31 -22.22
N ALA A 16 -6.44 18.55 -21.31
CA ALA A 16 -7.58 17.68 -21.58
C ALA A 16 -8.76 18.40 -22.28
N ALA A 17 -8.95 19.69 -22.00
CA ALA A 17 -9.96 20.55 -22.63
C ALA A 17 -9.67 20.88 -24.11
N SER A 18 -8.41 20.87 -24.54
CA SER A 18 -7.96 21.22 -25.91
C SER A 18 -7.94 20.03 -26.87
N TYR A 19 -8.23 18.81 -26.40
CA TYR A 19 -8.33 17.62 -27.24
C TYR A 19 -9.69 17.51 -27.94
N ILE A 20 -9.70 16.85 -29.10
CA ILE A 20 -10.90 16.54 -29.89
C ILE A 20 -12.06 16.00 -29.04
N ASN A 21 -13.24 16.63 -29.15
CA ASN A 21 -14.45 16.26 -28.42
C ASN A 21 -15.10 14.99 -28.98
N TYR A 22 -14.40 13.87 -28.83
CA TYR A 22 -14.80 12.55 -29.32
C TYR A 22 -16.12 12.06 -28.68
N LYS A 23 -16.51 12.59 -27.52
CA LYS A 23 -17.80 12.29 -26.87
C LYS A 23 -18.96 13.00 -27.59
N GLY A 24 -18.80 14.27 -27.94
CA GLY A 24 -19.75 15.07 -28.73
C GLY A 24 -19.89 14.56 -30.16
N LEU A 25 -18.78 14.41 -30.89
CA LEU A 25 -18.78 13.88 -32.27
C LEU A 25 -19.39 12.46 -32.35
N LYS A 26 -19.17 11.62 -31.32
CA LYS A 26 -19.81 10.29 -31.19
C LYS A 26 -21.34 10.36 -30.99
N LYS A 27 -21.90 11.46 -30.45
CA LYS A 27 -23.37 11.69 -30.43
C LYS A 27 -23.89 12.02 -31.83
N LEU A 28 -23.21 12.91 -32.56
CA LEU A 28 -23.60 13.26 -33.94
C LEU A 28 -23.57 12.04 -34.88
N VAL A 29 -22.52 11.22 -34.81
CA VAL A 29 -22.43 9.94 -35.58
C VAL A 29 -23.53 8.94 -35.16
N LYS A 30 -24.04 8.99 -33.93
CA LYS A 30 -25.23 8.20 -33.53
C LYS A 30 -26.50 8.73 -34.20
N ALA A 31 -26.77 10.04 -34.07
CA ALA A 31 -27.97 10.66 -34.63
C ALA A 31 -28.04 10.50 -36.17
N ALA A 32 -26.92 10.66 -36.86
CA ALA A 32 -26.79 10.38 -38.29
C ALA A 32 -27.12 8.91 -38.62
N ALA A 33 -26.62 7.95 -37.83
CA ALA A 33 -26.90 6.53 -38.01
C ALA A 33 -28.32 6.09 -37.61
N GLU A 34 -29.02 6.89 -36.81
CA GLU A 34 -30.43 6.68 -36.46
C GLU A 34 -31.34 7.25 -37.57
N LYS A 35 -31.06 8.46 -38.09
CA LYS A 35 -31.69 8.99 -39.32
C LYS A 35 -31.53 8.03 -40.51
N ALA A 36 -30.32 7.53 -40.76
CA ALA A 36 -30.05 6.56 -41.83
C ALA A 36 -30.88 5.27 -41.71
N LYS A 37 -31.15 4.80 -40.48
CA LYS A 37 -31.98 3.62 -40.23
C LYS A 37 -33.47 3.86 -40.46
N ASN A 38 -33.93 5.10 -40.28
CA ASN A 38 -35.32 5.49 -40.47
C ASN A 38 -35.66 5.73 -41.96
N GLY A 39 -34.65 5.73 -42.84
CA GLY A 39 -34.81 6.02 -44.27
C GLY A 39 -34.67 7.51 -44.63
N ASP A 40 -34.36 8.37 -43.66
CA ASP A 40 -34.16 9.80 -43.89
C ASP A 40 -32.85 10.08 -44.64
N LYS A 41 -32.86 11.08 -45.53
CA LYS A 41 -31.62 11.62 -46.11
C LYS A 41 -30.76 12.24 -45.01
N VAL A 42 -29.64 11.60 -44.71
CA VAL A 42 -28.64 12.12 -43.77
C VAL A 42 -27.82 13.22 -44.44
N ASP A 43 -28.02 14.46 -44.00
CA ASP A 43 -27.06 15.54 -44.26
C ASP A 43 -25.89 15.44 -43.26
N PRO A 44 -24.65 15.22 -43.71
CA PRO A 44 -23.48 15.17 -42.84
C PRO A 44 -22.90 16.57 -42.51
N ALA A 45 -23.44 17.67 -43.05
CA ALA A 45 -22.90 19.01 -42.86
C ALA A 45 -22.76 19.43 -41.39
N GLU A 46 -23.74 19.10 -40.53
CA GLU A 46 -23.69 19.34 -39.08
C GLU A 46 -22.48 18.64 -38.43
N PHE A 47 -22.19 17.40 -38.84
CA PHE A 47 -21.03 16.65 -38.35
C PHE A 47 -19.71 17.25 -38.87
N PHE A 48 -19.63 17.60 -40.15
CA PHE A 48 -18.40 18.20 -40.71
C PHE A 48 -18.12 19.59 -40.16
N PHE A 49 -19.14 20.42 -39.92
CA PHE A 49 -18.98 21.73 -39.26
C PHE A 49 -18.44 21.58 -37.83
N ALA A 50 -18.98 20.62 -37.05
CA ALA A 50 -18.47 20.32 -35.73
C ALA A 50 -17.03 19.75 -35.77
N LEU A 51 -16.70 18.94 -36.78
CA LEU A 51 -15.39 18.31 -36.95
C LEU A 51 -14.32 19.32 -37.39
N ASP A 52 -14.63 20.22 -38.32
CA ASP A 52 -13.76 21.32 -38.77
C ASP A 52 -13.49 22.29 -37.61
N ARG A 53 -14.49 22.66 -36.79
CA ARG A 53 -14.22 23.54 -35.63
C ARG A 53 -13.32 22.86 -34.58
N ASN A 54 -13.52 21.57 -34.32
CA ASN A 54 -12.60 20.79 -33.47
C ASN A 54 -11.18 20.71 -34.07
N LEU A 55 -11.04 20.75 -35.39
CA LEU A 55 -9.75 20.76 -36.08
C LEU A 55 -9.06 22.13 -35.98
N GLU A 56 -9.82 23.23 -36.02
CA GLU A 56 -9.34 24.59 -35.78
C GLU A 56 -8.91 24.80 -34.33
N ASP A 57 -9.71 24.36 -33.35
CA ASP A 57 -9.38 24.43 -31.91
C ASP A 57 -8.06 23.70 -31.60
N VAL A 58 -7.89 22.47 -32.10
CA VAL A 58 -6.69 21.64 -31.93
C VAL A 58 -5.47 22.25 -32.62
N ASP A 59 -5.61 22.76 -33.85
CA ASP A 59 -4.51 23.35 -34.61
C ASP A 59 -4.08 24.70 -34.03
N PHE A 60 -5.02 25.54 -33.57
CA PHE A 60 -4.71 26.78 -32.88
C PHE A 60 -3.93 26.53 -31.58
N PHE A 61 -4.40 25.58 -30.74
CA PHE A 61 -3.70 25.22 -29.51
C PHE A 61 -2.29 24.68 -29.79
N TYR A 62 -2.16 23.76 -30.76
CA TYR A 62 -0.86 23.19 -31.16
C TYR A 62 0.11 24.29 -31.62
N ASN A 63 -0.31 25.17 -32.53
CA ASN A 63 0.56 26.21 -33.08
C ASN A 63 0.92 27.26 -32.03
N LYS A 64 0.00 27.64 -31.14
CA LYS A 64 0.28 28.54 -30.00
C LYS A 64 1.37 27.96 -29.11
N LYS A 65 1.24 26.70 -28.67
CA LYS A 65 2.25 26.04 -27.82
C LYS A 65 3.55 25.78 -28.58
N PHE A 66 3.51 25.41 -29.87
CA PHE A 66 4.71 25.26 -30.68
C PHE A 66 5.52 26.56 -30.78
N GLN A 67 4.86 27.70 -30.97
CA GLN A 67 5.51 29.03 -30.99
C GLN A 67 6.10 29.40 -29.62
N GLU A 68 5.37 29.15 -28.54
CA GLU A 68 5.80 29.40 -27.16
C GLU A 68 7.09 28.65 -26.81
N LEU A 69 7.11 27.33 -27.08
CA LEU A 69 8.28 26.47 -26.85
C LEU A 69 9.45 26.80 -27.80
N SER A 70 9.15 27.05 -29.08
CA SER A 70 10.18 27.43 -30.06
C SER A 70 10.81 28.79 -29.73
N ARG A 71 10.06 29.74 -29.14
CA ARG A 71 10.61 31.01 -28.65
C ARG A 71 11.61 30.75 -27.52
N ARG A 72 11.26 29.94 -26.52
CA ARG A 72 12.13 29.64 -25.37
C ARG A 72 13.38 28.84 -25.78
N LEU A 73 13.24 27.89 -26.71
CA LEU A 73 14.37 27.18 -27.32
C LEU A 73 15.27 28.09 -28.16
N ASN A 74 14.70 29.05 -28.91
CA ASN A 74 15.49 30.05 -29.64
C ASN A 74 16.21 31.03 -28.71
N LEU A 75 15.68 31.34 -27.51
CA LEU A 75 16.43 32.10 -26.50
C LEU A 75 17.68 31.34 -26.03
N LEU A 76 17.59 30.02 -25.80
CA LEU A 76 18.76 29.18 -25.52
C LEU A 76 19.77 29.20 -26.68
N TYR A 77 19.31 29.05 -27.93
CA TYR A 77 20.20 29.12 -29.10
C TYR A 77 20.85 30.49 -29.31
N ASN A 78 20.16 31.58 -28.97
CA ASN A 78 20.71 32.95 -29.08
C ASN A 78 21.72 33.27 -27.96
N ARG A 79 21.60 32.65 -26.78
CA ARG A 79 22.50 32.85 -25.64
C ARG A 79 23.75 31.96 -25.71
N TYR A 80 23.59 30.68 -26.04
CA TYR A 80 24.69 29.69 -25.98
C TYR A 80 25.13 29.14 -27.35
N GLY A 81 24.35 29.35 -28.42
CA GLY A 81 24.64 28.85 -29.78
C GLY A 81 23.93 27.54 -30.13
N ARG A 82 24.45 26.79 -31.12
CA ARG A 82 24.07 25.40 -31.40
C ARG A 82 25.29 24.50 -31.12
N THR A 83 25.07 23.26 -30.68
CA THR A 83 26.12 22.36 -30.14
C THR A 83 27.29 22.09 -31.11
N PRO A 84 28.54 21.85 -30.62
CA PRO A 84 28.87 21.47 -29.24
C PRO A 84 29.96 22.29 -28.50
N ASP A 85 30.65 23.25 -29.12
CA ASP A 85 31.85 23.94 -28.58
C ASP A 85 31.56 25.00 -27.46
N VAL A 86 30.64 24.67 -26.57
CA VAL A 86 30.15 25.54 -25.48
C VAL A 86 30.56 24.98 -24.11
N VAL A 87 30.56 23.66 -24.00
CA VAL A 87 30.49 22.94 -22.73
C VAL A 87 31.76 23.05 -21.90
N ALA A 88 32.94 23.11 -22.53
CA ALA A 88 34.23 23.33 -21.85
C ALA A 88 34.42 24.77 -21.31
N THR A 89 33.37 25.61 -21.30
CA THR A 89 33.43 27.03 -20.89
C THR A 89 32.23 27.49 -20.05
N MET A 90 31.39 26.58 -19.57
CA MET A 90 30.24 26.90 -18.72
C MET A 90 30.54 26.56 -17.25
N ASP A 91 30.10 27.43 -16.34
CA ASP A 91 30.18 27.16 -14.90
C ASP A 91 29.13 26.09 -14.51
N GLN A 92 29.42 25.27 -13.49
CA GLN A 92 28.53 24.14 -13.09
C GLN A 92 27.08 24.59 -12.79
N ASP A 93 26.91 25.74 -12.13
CA ASP A 93 25.61 26.40 -11.90
C ASP A 93 24.85 26.69 -13.21
N GLU A 94 25.55 27.12 -14.27
CA GLU A 94 24.93 27.37 -15.59
C GLU A 94 24.62 26.06 -16.33
N VAL A 95 25.46 25.02 -16.18
CA VAL A 95 25.19 23.68 -16.72
C VAL A 95 23.91 23.10 -16.11
N GLU A 96 23.71 23.23 -14.78
CA GLU A 96 22.49 22.77 -14.11
C GLU A 96 21.24 23.58 -14.51
N GLU A 97 21.31 24.91 -14.56
CA GLU A 97 20.16 25.73 -14.99
C GLU A 97 19.75 25.45 -16.44
N VAL A 98 20.75 25.27 -17.32
CA VAL A 98 20.50 24.93 -18.73
C VAL A 98 19.98 23.49 -18.86
N MET A 99 20.51 22.52 -18.12
CA MET A 99 19.99 21.14 -18.10
C MET A 99 18.53 21.11 -17.63
N GLY A 100 18.18 21.82 -16.56
CA GLY A 100 16.80 21.93 -16.07
C GLY A 100 15.85 22.52 -17.12
N ALA A 101 16.26 23.61 -17.77
CA ALA A 101 15.46 24.23 -18.83
C ALA A 101 15.29 23.34 -20.07
N LEU A 102 16.28 22.51 -20.40
CA LEU A 102 16.20 21.53 -21.50
C LEU A 102 15.28 20.35 -21.18
N LEU A 103 15.33 19.83 -19.96
CA LEU A 103 14.45 18.76 -19.50
C LEU A 103 12.99 19.22 -19.50
N GLU A 104 12.72 20.44 -19.03
CA GLU A 104 11.39 21.06 -19.10
C GLU A 104 10.91 21.22 -20.56
N LEU A 105 11.76 21.75 -21.44
CA LEU A 105 11.47 21.87 -22.87
C LEU A 105 11.27 20.51 -23.56
N ARG A 106 12.06 19.47 -23.22
CA ARG A 106 11.90 18.11 -23.73
C ARG A 106 10.51 17.59 -23.38
N SER A 107 10.12 17.68 -22.11
CA SER A 107 8.81 17.25 -21.62
C SER A 107 7.69 17.98 -22.37
N GLN A 108 7.76 19.30 -22.48
CA GLN A 108 6.75 20.12 -23.15
C GLN A 108 6.66 19.83 -24.66
N PHE A 109 7.78 19.68 -25.38
CA PHE A 109 7.78 19.29 -26.80
C PHE A 109 7.30 17.85 -27.01
N ARG A 110 7.60 16.91 -26.10
CA ARG A 110 7.13 15.51 -26.17
C ARG A 110 5.62 15.42 -25.92
N ASN A 111 5.10 16.15 -24.94
CA ASN A 111 3.67 16.29 -24.71
C ASN A 111 2.95 16.90 -25.93
N LEU A 112 3.58 17.88 -26.60
CA LEU A 112 3.07 18.50 -27.82
C LEU A 112 3.05 17.53 -29.03
N GLN A 113 4.07 16.69 -29.19
CA GLN A 113 4.07 15.62 -30.19
C GLN A 113 2.95 14.60 -29.92
N TRP A 114 2.79 14.16 -28.66
CA TRP A 114 1.75 13.22 -28.26
C TRP A 114 0.33 13.77 -28.44
N PHE A 115 0.12 15.05 -28.12
CA PHE A 115 -1.13 15.77 -28.41
C PHE A 115 -1.46 15.74 -29.92
N GLY A 116 -0.48 15.92 -30.79
CA GLY A 116 -0.64 15.80 -32.24
C GLY A 116 -1.14 14.42 -32.67
N GLU A 117 -0.41 13.36 -32.32
CA GLU A 117 -0.75 11.98 -32.74
C GLU A 117 -2.04 11.46 -32.08
N ILE A 118 -2.34 11.78 -30.81
CA ILE A 118 -3.62 11.38 -30.20
C ILE A 118 -4.81 12.09 -30.85
N ASN A 119 -4.71 13.38 -31.19
CA ASN A 119 -5.78 14.07 -31.91
C ASN A 119 -5.90 13.53 -33.35
N ARG A 120 -4.80 13.32 -34.06
CA ARG A 120 -4.79 12.69 -35.41
C ARG A 120 -5.43 11.31 -35.39
N ARG A 121 -5.07 10.45 -34.43
CA ARG A 121 -5.77 9.17 -34.16
C ARG A 121 -7.25 9.40 -33.88
N GLY A 122 -7.63 10.42 -33.12
CA GLY A 122 -9.01 10.81 -32.88
C GLY A 122 -9.80 11.09 -34.17
N PHE A 123 -9.29 11.96 -35.05
CA PHE A 123 -9.88 12.27 -36.35
C PHE A 123 -10.02 11.01 -37.24
N VAL A 124 -8.99 10.17 -37.29
CA VAL A 124 -9.02 8.90 -38.04
C VAL A 124 -10.04 7.91 -37.46
N LYS A 125 -10.16 7.79 -36.13
CA LYS A 125 -11.11 6.86 -35.50
C LYS A 125 -12.57 7.34 -35.56
N ILE A 126 -12.83 8.65 -35.60
CA ILE A 126 -14.21 9.18 -35.70
C ILE A 126 -14.73 9.15 -37.15
N THR A 127 -13.92 9.52 -38.13
CA THR A 127 -14.29 9.43 -39.56
C THR A 127 -14.51 7.97 -39.99
N LYS A 128 -13.58 7.06 -39.66
CA LYS A 128 -13.77 5.59 -39.86
C LYS A 128 -15.02 5.04 -39.18
N LYS A 129 -15.56 5.73 -38.18
CA LYS A 129 -16.77 5.35 -37.47
C LYS A 129 -18.04 5.91 -38.12
N LEU A 130 -17.97 7.05 -38.81
CA LEU A 130 -19.05 7.55 -39.67
C LEU A 130 -19.24 6.60 -40.86
N ASP A 131 -18.17 6.32 -41.61
CA ASP A 131 -18.17 5.42 -42.78
C ASP A 131 -18.64 3.99 -42.44
N LYS A 132 -18.46 3.52 -41.18
CA LYS A 132 -18.99 2.22 -40.69
C LYS A 132 -20.43 2.30 -40.13
N LYS A 133 -21.06 3.47 -40.10
CA LYS A 133 -22.37 3.67 -39.46
C LYS A 133 -23.44 4.32 -40.33
N VAL A 134 -23.04 5.07 -41.35
CA VAL A 134 -23.92 5.53 -42.42
C VAL A 134 -23.44 4.84 -43.69
N PRO A 135 -24.23 3.96 -44.34
CA PRO A 135 -23.89 3.45 -45.66
C PRO A 135 -23.78 4.61 -46.67
N ASP A 136 -23.18 4.34 -47.82
CA ASP A 136 -22.98 5.31 -48.92
C ASP A 136 -21.98 6.45 -48.67
N LEU A 137 -21.39 6.57 -47.46
CA LEU A 137 -20.29 7.50 -47.16
C LEU A 137 -18.91 6.80 -47.09
N VAL A 138 -17.97 7.27 -47.91
CA VAL A 138 -16.54 6.90 -47.87
C VAL A 138 -15.70 8.17 -47.67
N THR A 139 -15.78 8.75 -46.47
CA THR A 139 -15.27 10.09 -46.17
C THR A 139 -13.93 10.11 -45.44
N GLN A 140 -13.51 8.99 -44.84
CA GLN A 140 -12.26 8.91 -44.08
C GLN A 140 -11.03 9.33 -44.91
N HIS A 141 -10.83 8.76 -46.10
CA HIS A 141 -9.65 9.07 -46.91
C HIS A 141 -9.64 10.54 -47.41
N PRO A 142 -10.69 11.04 -48.08
CA PRO A 142 -10.72 12.42 -48.58
C PRO A 142 -10.55 13.47 -47.47
N TYR A 143 -11.22 13.30 -46.33
CA TYR A 143 -11.16 14.29 -45.25
C TYR A 143 -9.76 14.32 -44.61
N ILE A 144 -9.19 13.16 -44.26
CA ILE A 144 -7.90 13.11 -43.57
C ILE A 144 -6.77 13.66 -44.47
N SER A 145 -6.72 13.29 -45.76
CA SER A 145 -5.68 13.78 -46.67
C SER A 145 -5.80 15.26 -47.02
N THR A 146 -7.01 15.81 -47.07
CA THR A 146 -7.26 17.19 -47.54
C THR A 146 -7.30 18.22 -46.40
N LYS A 147 -7.73 17.81 -45.20
CA LYS A 147 -7.92 18.71 -44.05
C LYS A 147 -6.94 18.46 -42.89
N VAL A 148 -6.58 17.20 -42.60
CA VAL A 148 -5.85 16.85 -41.37
C VAL A 148 -4.35 16.69 -41.61
N ASP A 149 -3.92 15.80 -42.51
CA ASP A 149 -2.50 15.57 -42.80
C ASP A 149 -1.72 16.81 -43.32
N PRO A 150 -2.34 17.84 -43.94
CA PRO A 150 -1.64 19.07 -44.27
C PRO A 150 -1.22 19.92 -43.04
N LYS A 151 -1.90 19.80 -41.90
CA LYS A 151 -1.72 20.66 -40.71
C LYS A 151 -0.41 20.38 -39.97
N PRO A 152 0.18 21.40 -39.29
CA PRO A 152 1.40 21.25 -38.49
C PRO A 152 1.36 20.10 -37.47
N PHE A 153 0.25 19.93 -36.73
CA PHE A 153 0.15 18.90 -35.68
C PHE A 153 0.16 17.45 -36.22
N ALA A 154 -0.09 17.25 -37.51
CA ALA A 154 -0.02 15.94 -38.16
C ALA A 154 1.38 15.62 -38.74
N LYS A 155 2.30 16.60 -38.75
CA LYS A 155 3.65 16.50 -39.32
C LYS A 155 4.71 16.47 -38.23
N GLU A 156 4.84 15.32 -37.58
CA GLU A 156 5.74 15.07 -36.44
C GLU A 156 7.21 15.49 -36.67
N ALA A 157 7.66 15.52 -37.93
CA ALA A 157 9.05 15.79 -38.31
C ALA A 157 9.65 17.07 -37.69
N ASN A 158 8.87 18.15 -37.55
CA ASN A 158 9.37 19.40 -36.96
C ASN A 158 9.64 19.24 -35.46
N THR A 159 8.69 18.67 -34.72
CA THR A 159 8.80 18.45 -33.27
C THR A 159 9.87 17.41 -32.96
N ALA A 160 9.94 16.32 -33.74
CA ALA A 160 10.96 15.28 -33.63
C ALA A 160 12.37 15.81 -33.91
N ARG A 161 12.54 16.74 -34.88
CA ARG A 161 13.85 17.36 -35.12
C ARG A 161 14.29 18.23 -33.95
N LEU A 162 13.40 19.06 -33.39
CA LEU A 162 13.72 19.90 -32.22
C LEU A 162 14.02 19.05 -30.97
N LEU A 163 13.26 17.96 -30.74
CA LEU A 163 13.56 17.00 -29.67
C LEU A 163 14.94 16.32 -29.86
N THR A 164 15.33 16.04 -31.10
CA THR A 164 16.66 15.50 -31.42
C THR A 164 17.76 16.55 -31.18
N GLU A 165 17.52 17.81 -31.52
CA GLU A 165 18.44 18.93 -31.24
C GLU A 165 18.59 19.17 -29.71
N ILE A 166 17.52 19.03 -28.93
CA ILE A 166 17.52 19.10 -27.45
C ILE A 166 18.25 17.90 -26.83
N ASN A 167 17.95 16.67 -27.25
CA ASN A 167 18.62 15.47 -26.75
C ASN A 167 20.13 15.50 -27.02
N LYS A 168 20.56 15.99 -28.19
CA LYS A 168 21.99 16.20 -28.48
C LYS A 168 22.61 17.26 -27.55
N TRP A 169 21.89 18.32 -27.22
CA TRP A 169 22.33 19.34 -26.26
C TRP A 169 22.56 18.73 -24.86
N MET A 170 21.64 17.91 -24.37
CA MET A 170 21.75 17.30 -23.04
C MET A 170 22.84 16.22 -22.94
N SER A 171 23.11 15.44 -24.00
CA SER A 171 24.19 14.44 -24.00
C SER A 171 25.54 15.09 -23.65
N VAL A 172 25.92 16.13 -24.40
CA VAL A 172 27.22 16.81 -24.23
C VAL A 172 27.30 17.51 -22.85
N LEU A 173 26.18 18.06 -22.34
CA LEU A 173 26.13 18.64 -20.99
C LEU A 173 26.23 17.57 -19.88
N SER A 174 25.69 16.36 -20.10
CA SER A 174 25.81 15.25 -19.15
C SER A 174 27.20 14.60 -19.18
N GLU A 175 27.87 14.59 -20.34
CA GLU A 175 29.26 14.17 -20.48
C GLU A 175 30.19 15.14 -19.70
N ALA A 176 29.88 16.45 -19.71
CA ALA A 176 30.58 17.48 -18.93
C ALA A 176 30.61 17.20 -17.42
N GLN A 177 29.47 16.79 -16.85
CA GLN A 177 29.35 16.51 -15.41
C GLN A 177 30.17 15.28 -14.95
N THR A 178 30.90 14.61 -15.85
CA THR A 178 31.74 13.45 -15.51
C THR A 178 33.26 13.73 -15.54
N SER A 179 33.70 14.95 -15.86
CA SER A 179 35.13 15.31 -15.91
C SER A 179 35.63 15.99 -14.62
N ASP A 180 36.41 15.24 -13.83
CA ASP A 180 37.33 15.66 -12.75
C ASP A 180 36.96 16.86 -11.86
N ASP A 181 36.50 16.56 -10.63
CA ASP A 181 36.43 17.50 -9.49
C ASP A 181 37.77 18.23 -9.19
N ALA A 182 38.90 17.72 -9.69
CA ALA A 182 40.24 18.19 -9.40
C ALA A 182 40.64 19.52 -10.09
N ILE A 183 39.79 20.11 -10.93
CA ILE A 183 40.12 21.30 -11.76
C ILE A 183 39.25 22.54 -11.40
N SER A 184 38.19 22.37 -10.61
CA SER A 184 37.14 23.39 -10.43
C SER A 184 37.44 24.53 -9.44
N GLU A 185 38.66 25.08 -9.43
CA GLU A 185 38.95 26.38 -8.77
C GLU A 185 38.98 27.57 -9.73
N HIS A 186 39.21 27.39 -11.04
CA HIS A 186 39.39 28.48 -11.99
C HIS A 186 38.67 28.29 -13.34
N SER A 187 37.46 28.86 -13.47
CA SER A 187 36.81 29.20 -14.75
C SER A 187 36.50 30.71 -14.77
N THR A 188 36.93 31.42 -15.83
CA THR A 188 37.08 32.89 -15.79
C THR A 188 36.76 33.61 -17.11
N ARG A 189 35.92 33.03 -18.00
CA ARG A 189 35.77 33.51 -19.40
C ARG A 189 34.34 33.67 -19.93
N SER A 190 33.38 33.99 -19.06
CA SER A 190 31.95 34.06 -19.42
C SER A 190 31.47 35.36 -20.11
N LEU A 191 32.22 36.47 -20.11
CA LEU A 191 31.75 37.73 -20.75
C LEU A 191 31.59 37.63 -22.28
N GLY A 192 32.31 36.73 -22.95
CA GLY A 192 32.34 36.65 -24.42
C GLY A 192 31.04 36.22 -25.12
N ARG A 193 29.95 35.91 -24.38
CA ARG A 193 28.71 35.36 -24.96
C ARG A 193 27.40 36.02 -24.48
N ALA A 194 27.46 37.27 -24.02
CA ALA A 194 26.26 38.10 -23.90
C ALA A 194 25.71 38.46 -25.30
N SER A 195 24.87 37.58 -25.87
CA SER A 195 24.17 37.72 -27.17
C SER A 195 25.01 38.31 -28.31
N ALA A 196 25.85 37.46 -28.93
CA ALA A 196 26.75 37.81 -30.05
C ALA A 196 26.07 38.21 -31.39
N LYS A 197 24.81 38.65 -31.33
CA LYS A 197 24.05 39.29 -32.42
C LYS A 197 23.21 40.50 -31.98
N GLY A 198 23.20 40.86 -30.70
CA GLY A 198 22.34 41.92 -30.15
C GLY A 198 23.06 42.99 -29.33
N MET A 199 24.35 42.84 -29.03
CA MET A 199 25.15 43.79 -28.27
C MET A 199 26.27 44.41 -29.12
N LEU A 200 26.71 45.60 -28.73
CA LEU A 200 27.70 46.41 -29.45
C LEU A 200 29.01 45.65 -29.70
N SER A 201 29.66 45.92 -30.84
CA SER A 201 30.84 45.19 -31.33
C SER A 201 32.12 45.56 -30.58
N LEU A 202 32.17 45.21 -29.29
CA LEU A 202 33.30 45.49 -28.40
C LEU A 202 34.38 44.40 -28.49
N PRO A 203 35.67 44.76 -28.60
CA PRO A 203 36.80 43.83 -28.50
C PRO A 203 36.77 43.01 -27.21
N GLN A 204 37.06 41.71 -27.33
CA GLN A 204 37.09 40.79 -26.20
C GLN A 204 38.12 41.19 -25.12
N THR A 205 39.21 41.84 -25.50
CA THR A 205 40.20 42.40 -24.57
C THR A 205 39.63 43.52 -23.69
N GLN A 206 38.72 44.35 -24.19
CA GLN A 206 38.07 45.38 -23.37
C GLN A 206 37.05 44.75 -22.40
N LEU A 207 36.36 43.68 -22.82
CA LEU A 207 35.52 42.89 -21.91
C LEU A 207 36.35 42.26 -20.79
N ASP A 208 37.47 41.60 -21.10
CA ASP A 208 38.35 40.99 -20.09
C ASP A 208 38.87 42.04 -19.07
N THR A 209 39.19 43.26 -19.51
CA THR A 209 39.55 44.39 -18.62
C THR A 209 38.39 44.80 -17.70
N LEU A 210 37.16 44.88 -18.23
CA LEU A 210 35.96 45.19 -17.43
C LEU A 210 35.65 44.08 -16.41
N ASP A 211 35.83 42.80 -16.76
CA ASP A 211 35.69 41.66 -15.84
C ASP A 211 36.71 41.75 -14.70
N GLN A 212 37.96 42.13 -15.00
CA GLN A 212 39.02 42.25 -14.00
C GLN A 212 38.86 43.47 -13.09
N ALA A 213 38.37 44.61 -13.62
CA ALA A 213 37.99 45.76 -12.80
C ALA A 213 36.87 45.39 -11.82
N VAL A 214 35.84 44.67 -12.30
CA VAL A 214 34.74 44.16 -11.46
C VAL A 214 35.22 43.15 -10.41
N ARG A 215 36.13 42.22 -10.74
CA ARG A 215 36.72 41.28 -9.75
C ARG A 215 37.51 42.00 -8.65
N ASN A 216 38.13 43.14 -8.97
CA ASN A 216 38.98 43.88 -8.04
C ASN A 216 38.23 44.98 -7.26
N ASP A 217 36.93 45.17 -7.51
CA ASP A 217 36.13 46.32 -7.07
C ASP A 217 36.76 47.70 -7.43
N ASP A 218 37.43 47.78 -8.58
CA ASP A 218 38.08 49.00 -9.06
C ASP A 218 37.12 49.84 -9.92
N LEU A 219 36.42 50.75 -9.24
CA LEU A 219 35.57 51.78 -9.84
C LEU A 219 36.29 52.62 -10.91
N SER A 220 37.59 52.89 -10.77
CA SER A 220 38.31 53.81 -11.66
C SER A 220 38.60 53.18 -13.02
N SER A 221 39.08 51.94 -13.03
CA SER A 221 39.23 51.15 -14.26
C SER A 221 37.88 50.81 -14.90
N LEU A 222 36.83 50.54 -14.10
CA LEU A 222 35.49 50.27 -14.60
C LEU A 222 34.87 51.50 -15.28
N GLN A 223 34.98 52.69 -14.69
CA GLN A 223 34.47 53.93 -15.29
C GLN A 223 35.23 54.27 -16.58
N ALA A 224 36.57 54.22 -16.56
CA ALA A 224 37.38 54.49 -17.75
C ALA A 224 37.05 53.53 -18.91
N GLY A 225 36.91 52.21 -18.63
CA GLY A 225 36.51 51.23 -19.64
C GLY A 225 35.09 51.42 -20.20
N LEU A 226 34.16 51.97 -19.40
CA LEU A 226 32.80 52.30 -19.86
C LEU A 226 32.74 53.60 -20.67
N GLU A 227 33.60 54.58 -20.36
CA GLU A 227 33.76 55.80 -21.16
C GLU A 227 34.46 55.50 -22.51
N GLU A 228 35.52 54.68 -22.52
CA GLU A 228 36.18 54.22 -23.75
C GLU A 228 35.26 53.41 -24.67
N SER A 229 34.32 52.64 -24.11
CA SER A 229 33.38 51.80 -24.88
C SER A 229 32.13 52.53 -25.38
N ASN A 230 32.01 53.85 -25.11
CA ASN A 230 31.01 54.76 -25.67
C ASN A 230 29.55 54.29 -25.46
N VAL A 231 29.26 53.90 -24.21
CA VAL A 231 28.04 53.21 -23.75
C VAL A 231 26.87 54.19 -23.52
N VAL A 232 26.19 54.61 -24.60
CA VAL A 232 25.09 55.60 -24.56
C VAL A 232 23.73 54.97 -24.17
N GLU A 233 23.43 54.98 -22.86
CA GLU A 233 22.14 54.88 -22.11
C GLU A 233 21.01 53.86 -22.46
N GLU A 234 20.82 53.46 -23.73
CA GLU A 234 19.73 52.58 -24.17
C GLU A 234 20.24 51.23 -24.69
N SER A 235 21.16 51.25 -25.65
CA SER A 235 21.64 50.06 -26.38
C SER A 235 22.51 49.12 -25.55
N ALA A 236 23.16 49.65 -24.51
CA ALA A 236 24.10 48.94 -23.66
C ALA A 236 23.49 48.39 -22.36
N ARG A 237 22.18 48.54 -22.12
CA ARG A 237 21.50 48.03 -20.91
C ARG A 237 21.79 46.55 -20.61
N PRO A 238 21.83 45.62 -21.60
CA PRO A 238 22.18 44.23 -21.32
C PRO A 238 23.63 44.04 -20.84
N LEU A 239 24.57 44.86 -21.32
CA LEU A 239 25.95 44.86 -20.85
C LEU A 239 26.02 45.29 -19.38
N LEU A 240 25.40 46.43 -19.06
CA LEU A 240 25.37 46.99 -17.70
C LEU A 240 24.69 46.05 -16.69
N LEU A 241 23.60 45.37 -17.09
CA LEU A 241 22.95 44.34 -16.26
C LEU A 241 23.85 43.11 -16.05
N SER A 242 24.57 42.65 -17.09
CA SER A 242 25.52 41.53 -16.95
C SER A 242 26.73 41.87 -16.06
N LEU A 243 27.25 43.10 -16.16
CA LEU A 243 28.30 43.61 -15.27
C LEU A 243 27.79 43.80 -13.84
N LEU A 244 26.53 44.21 -13.65
CA LEU A 244 25.90 44.30 -12.33
C LEU A 244 25.76 42.92 -11.70
N GLN A 245 25.30 41.91 -12.45
CA GLN A 245 25.26 40.52 -11.96
C GLN A 245 26.67 40.05 -11.57
N ARG A 246 27.68 40.26 -12.44
CA ARG A 246 29.05 39.83 -12.16
C ARG A 246 29.64 40.56 -10.93
N SER A 247 29.32 41.84 -10.73
CA SER A 247 29.67 42.61 -9.53
C SER A 247 29.01 42.05 -8.27
N ILE A 248 27.74 41.64 -8.35
CA ILE A 248 27.03 40.98 -7.25
C ILE A 248 27.70 39.63 -6.91
N SER A 249 28.02 38.81 -7.92
CA SER A 249 28.75 37.54 -7.71
C SER A 249 30.16 37.74 -7.14
N ALA A 250 30.88 38.77 -7.59
CA ALA A 250 32.21 39.14 -7.11
C ALA A 250 32.21 39.91 -5.77
N ARG A 251 31.02 40.24 -5.22
CA ARG A 251 30.82 41.04 -4.00
C ARG A 251 31.39 42.48 -4.07
N ALA A 252 31.59 43.01 -5.27
CA ALA A 252 32.20 44.31 -5.55
C ALA A 252 31.25 45.48 -5.24
N LYS A 253 31.39 46.09 -4.06
CA LYS A 253 30.43 47.05 -3.49
C LYS A 253 30.47 48.40 -4.19
N THR A 254 31.65 48.89 -4.59
CA THR A 254 31.77 50.18 -5.28
C THR A 254 31.26 50.09 -6.72
N CYS A 255 31.57 48.99 -7.42
CA CYS A 255 31.08 48.70 -8.76
C CYS A 255 29.55 48.58 -8.80
N ILE A 256 28.94 47.89 -7.81
CA ILE A 256 27.48 47.78 -7.67
C ILE A 256 26.83 49.17 -7.55
N ALA A 257 27.35 50.04 -6.68
CA ALA A 257 26.75 51.36 -6.45
C ALA A 257 26.79 52.24 -7.72
N PHE A 258 27.90 52.23 -8.46
CA PHE A 258 28.03 52.95 -9.72
C PHE A 258 27.12 52.40 -10.82
N LEU A 259 27.09 51.07 -11.01
CA LEU A 259 26.25 50.43 -12.02
C LEU A 259 24.74 50.60 -11.75
N LEU A 260 24.32 50.60 -10.47
CA LEU A 260 22.94 50.92 -10.08
C LEU A 260 22.58 52.38 -10.39
N GLY A 261 23.50 53.34 -10.23
CA GLY A 261 23.25 54.74 -10.58
C GLY A 261 22.91 54.96 -12.06
N ASN A 262 23.42 54.08 -12.95
CA ASN A 262 23.29 54.19 -14.40
C ASN A 262 22.12 53.37 -15.00
N LEU A 263 21.30 52.69 -14.19
CA LEU A 263 20.24 51.78 -14.64
C LEU A 263 18.83 52.24 -14.24
N LYS A 264 17.93 52.36 -15.23
CA LYS A 264 16.53 52.81 -15.02
C LYS A 264 15.54 51.66 -14.72
N SER A 265 15.90 50.41 -15.04
CA SER A 265 15.22 49.20 -14.58
C SER A 265 16.23 48.06 -14.35
N LEU A 266 15.84 47.08 -13.55
CA LEU A 266 16.61 45.87 -13.20
C LEU A 266 16.05 44.59 -13.83
N ASP A 267 15.00 44.71 -14.67
CA ASP A 267 14.39 43.57 -15.36
C ASP A 267 15.23 43.14 -16.57
N GLU A 268 15.58 41.86 -16.65
CA GLU A 268 16.36 41.31 -17.77
C GLU A 268 15.47 40.62 -18.81
N PRO A 269 15.15 41.25 -19.96
CA PRO A 269 14.35 40.61 -21.02
C PRO A 269 15.10 39.47 -21.74
N GLY A 270 16.37 39.24 -21.41
CA GLY A 270 17.19 38.11 -21.89
C GLY A 270 17.24 36.91 -20.95
N ASP A 271 16.60 36.95 -19.77
CA ASP A 271 16.55 35.80 -18.88
C ASP A 271 15.55 34.74 -19.37
N ILE A 272 15.94 33.46 -19.28
CA ILE A 272 15.13 32.31 -19.72
C ILE A 272 13.83 32.20 -18.90
N ASN A 273 13.88 32.65 -17.65
CA ASN A 273 12.81 32.56 -16.66
C ASN A 273 12.34 33.95 -16.19
N GLY A 274 12.70 35.04 -16.88
CA GLY A 274 12.31 36.41 -16.51
C GLY A 274 12.80 36.91 -15.15
N ARG A 275 13.84 36.31 -14.57
CA ARG A 275 14.39 36.67 -13.25
C ARG A 275 15.21 37.95 -13.31
N ASN A 276 15.04 38.81 -12.30
CA ASN A 276 15.93 39.96 -12.08
C ASN A 276 17.15 39.60 -11.21
N CYS A 277 18.05 40.57 -11.00
CA CYS A 277 19.26 40.39 -10.19
C CYS A 277 18.99 39.97 -8.72
N ILE A 278 17.89 40.43 -8.11
CA ILE A 278 17.51 40.08 -6.73
C ILE A 278 17.05 38.62 -6.64
N HIS A 279 16.26 38.15 -7.61
CA HIS A 279 15.90 36.74 -7.72
C HIS A 279 17.14 35.84 -7.83
N ARG A 280 18.08 36.17 -8.74
CA ARG A 280 19.33 35.41 -8.90
C ARG A 280 20.18 35.42 -7.62
N LEU A 281 20.28 36.55 -6.93
CA LEU A 281 21.01 36.65 -5.66
C LEU A 281 20.40 35.74 -4.57
N VAL A 282 19.08 35.76 -4.38
CA VAL A 282 18.41 34.87 -3.40
C VAL A 282 18.56 33.40 -3.77
N ILE A 283 18.50 33.03 -5.05
CA ILE A 283 18.72 31.66 -5.52
C ILE A 283 20.18 31.21 -5.33
N HIS A 284 21.16 32.10 -5.56
CA HIS A 284 22.58 31.80 -5.36
C HIS A 284 22.93 31.64 -3.87
N ILE A 285 22.33 32.45 -2.98
CA ILE A 285 22.36 32.22 -1.52
C ILE A 285 21.76 30.83 -1.19
N GLY A 286 20.67 30.45 -1.87
CA GLY A 286 20.07 29.10 -1.85
C GLY A 286 21.08 27.98 -2.10
N ARG A 287 21.71 27.97 -3.28
CA ARG A 287 22.66 26.93 -3.70
C ARG A 287 23.90 26.86 -2.81
N THR A 288 24.53 27.99 -2.53
CA THR A 288 25.81 28.07 -1.80
C THR A 288 25.71 27.63 -0.33
N LYS A 289 24.57 27.86 0.34
CA LYS A 289 24.34 27.41 1.72
C LYS A 289 23.60 26.05 1.83
N SER A 290 23.04 25.52 0.73
CA SER A 290 22.45 24.17 0.72
C SER A 290 23.44 23.07 0.35
N SER A 291 24.46 23.37 -0.46
CA SER A 291 25.42 22.37 -0.96
C SER A 291 26.39 21.87 0.11
N THR A 292 26.92 22.77 0.93
CA THR A 292 27.84 22.46 2.04
C THR A 292 27.24 21.50 3.07
N ARG A 293 25.91 21.46 3.20
CA ARG A 293 25.22 20.76 4.30
C ARG A 293 24.98 19.26 4.07
N GLU A 294 25.34 18.72 2.91
CA GLU A 294 25.24 17.29 2.61
C GLU A 294 26.51 16.47 2.89
N GLN A 295 27.61 17.12 3.34
CA GLN A 295 28.86 16.43 3.69
C GLN A 295 28.91 16.01 5.17
N ASP A 296 28.42 16.84 6.10
CA ASP A 296 28.54 16.63 7.55
C ASP A 296 27.64 15.53 8.15
N SER A 297 26.74 14.93 7.36
CA SER A 297 25.70 14.01 7.87
C SER A 297 26.02 12.51 7.76
N LYS A 298 27.28 12.12 7.54
CA LYS A 298 27.71 10.71 7.43
C LYS A 298 28.97 10.38 8.24
N SER A 299 28.80 10.12 9.54
CA SER A 299 29.92 9.76 10.44
C SER A 299 29.59 8.69 11.50
N HIS A 300 29.02 7.55 11.09
CA HIS A 300 29.10 6.30 11.88
C HIS A 300 29.48 5.10 10.98
N PRO A 301 30.33 4.17 11.46
CA PRO A 301 30.94 3.14 10.62
C PRO A 301 30.12 1.84 10.54
N VAL A 302 29.96 1.31 9.33
CA VAL A 302 29.44 -0.04 9.02
C VAL A 302 30.36 -0.65 7.94
N PRO A 303 30.73 -1.94 8.00
CA PRO A 303 31.90 -2.47 7.28
C PRO A 303 31.72 -2.66 5.76
N ALA A 304 32.85 -2.91 5.09
CA ALA A 304 33.01 -2.81 3.63
C ALA A 304 32.18 -3.81 2.80
N GLY A 305 31.48 -3.28 1.79
CA GLY A 305 30.82 -4.06 0.73
C GLY A 305 30.26 -3.17 -0.38
N SER A 306 30.97 -3.08 -1.52
CA SER A 306 30.65 -2.31 -2.73
C SER A 306 30.44 -0.78 -2.58
N GLN A 307 31.27 0.00 -3.27
CA GLN A 307 31.09 1.44 -3.45
C GLN A 307 30.28 1.73 -4.73
N PHE A 308 29.66 2.92 -4.80
CA PHE A 308 29.30 3.74 -5.98
C PHE A 308 27.96 4.46 -5.69
N SER A 309 27.99 5.78 -5.50
CA SER A 309 26.81 6.58 -5.15
C SER A 309 26.96 8.04 -5.58
N ASN A 310 26.90 8.31 -6.89
CA ASN A 310 26.83 9.68 -7.40
C ASN A 310 25.37 10.17 -7.36
N LYS A 311 25.18 11.39 -6.86
CA LYS A 311 23.88 12.07 -6.83
C LYS A 311 23.62 12.71 -8.20
N ASN A 312 22.37 12.74 -8.62
CA ASN A 312 21.90 13.74 -9.57
C ASN A 312 20.36 13.88 -9.49
N PHE A 313 19.81 14.98 -9.99
CA PHE A 313 18.44 15.42 -9.70
C PHE A 313 17.34 14.44 -10.12
N GLN A 314 16.49 14.03 -9.17
CA GLN A 314 15.15 13.51 -9.44
C GLN A 314 14.12 14.66 -9.52
N PRO A 315 13.06 14.55 -10.34
CA PRO A 315 11.86 15.36 -10.15
C PRO A 315 11.20 14.98 -8.81
N VAL A 316 10.81 15.98 -8.01
CA VAL A 316 10.40 15.75 -6.61
C VAL A 316 9.04 15.05 -6.51
N LEU A 317 9.06 13.72 -6.41
CA LEU A 317 8.12 13.00 -5.56
C LEU A 317 8.57 13.16 -4.10
N PRO A 318 7.66 13.49 -3.16
CA PRO A 318 8.07 13.87 -1.81
C PRO A 318 8.35 12.65 -0.93
N THR A 319 9.59 12.15 -0.97
CA THR A 319 10.11 11.27 0.08
C THR A 319 10.05 12.00 1.43
N ALA A 320 9.40 11.40 2.44
CA ALA A 320 9.21 12.04 3.73
C ALA A 320 10.57 12.38 4.39
N LYS A 321 10.83 13.68 4.59
CA LYS A 321 11.95 14.15 5.41
C LYS A 321 11.57 13.97 6.89
N ALA A 322 12.50 13.46 7.69
CA ALA A 322 12.26 13.19 9.10
C ALA A 322 11.76 14.43 9.86
N VAL A 323 10.87 14.19 10.83
CA VAL A 323 10.27 15.23 11.70
C VAL A 323 11.38 16.01 12.40
N LYS A 324 11.39 17.33 12.25
CA LYS A 324 12.31 18.24 12.94
C LYS A 324 11.56 19.01 14.01
N SER A 325 12.15 19.15 15.20
CA SER A 325 11.63 20.07 16.20
C SER A 325 11.94 21.52 15.79
N VAL A 326 11.20 22.48 16.34
CA VAL A 326 11.45 23.92 16.14
C VAL A 326 12.86 24.32 16.60
N ASN A 327 13.44 23.57 17.54
CA ASN A 327 14.77 23.84 18.11
C ASN A 327 15.92 23.26 17.25
N ASP A 328 15.63 22.35 16.30
CA ASP A 328 16.61 21.68 15.44
C ASP A 328 16.73 22.30 14.03
N GLU A 329 16.03 23.41 13.75
CA GLU A 329 16.37 24.30 12.63
C GLU A 329 17.44 25.31 13.09
N PRO A 330 18.76 25.07 12.87
CA PRO A 330 19.74 26.12 13.05
C PRO A 330 19.44 27.24 12.06
N LYS A 331 19.64 28.48 12.51
CA LYS A 331 19.53 29.67 11.67
C LYS A 331 20.48 29.52 10.47
N LEU A 332 19.93 29.27 9.30
CA LEU A 332 20.67 29.04 8.05
C LEU A 332 21.60 30.22 7.68
N LEU A 333 21.21 31.41 8.11
CA LEU A 333 21.91 32.68 7.96
C LEU A 333 21.63 33.51 9.21
N ASP A 334 22.64 34.20 9.73
CA ASP A 334 22.46 35.28 10.71
C ASP A 334 22.64 36.65 10.04
N LYS A 335 22.39 37.75 10.76
CA LYS A 335 22.43 39.12 10.18
C LYS A 335 23.83 39.56 9.77
N ASP A 336 24.86 38.93 10.34
CA ASP A 336 26.27 39.29 10.15
C ASP A 336 26.94 38.53 8.99
N ASP A 337 26.25 37.53 8.38
CA ASP A 337 26.71 36.84 7.16
C ASP A 337 26.99 37.84 6.02
N GLU A 338 28.19 37.80 5.42
CA GLU A 338 28.59 38.75 4.36
C GLU A 338 27.60 38.83 3.20
N VAL A 339 26.96 37.71 2.84
CA VAL A 339 26.01 37.63 1.72
C VAL A 339 24.65 38.25 2.09
N VAL A 340 24.29 38.22 3.37
CA VAL A 340 23.13 38.97 3.91
C VAL A 340 23.44 40.46 3.94
N GLN A 341 24.65 40.84 4.37
CA GLN A 341 25.11 42.24 4.30
C GLN A 341 25.15 42.76 2.86
N LEU A 342 25.55 41.94 1.89
CA LEU A 342 25.54 42.29 0.46
C LEU A 342 24.10 42.52 -0.06
N LEU A 343 23.14 41.67 0.33
CA LEU A 343 21.72 41.88 0.00
C LEU A 343 21.17 43.16 0.66
N VAL A 344 21.54 43.45 1.91
CA VAL A 344 21.15 44.70 2.60
C VAL A 344 21.73 45.92 1.87
N PHE A 345 23.03 45.89 1.54
CA PHE A 345 23.70 46.95 0.79
C PHE A 345 23.05 47.19 -0.57
N LEU A 346 22.78 46.12 -1.34
CA LEU A 346 22.09 46.19 -2.63
C LEU A 346 20.72 46.88 -2.49
N LEU A 347 19.94 46.51 -1.46
CA LEU A 347 18.61 47.07 -1.20
C LEU A 347 18.65 48.52 -0.65
N ASP A 348 19.74 48.94 -0.01
CA ASP A 348 19.93 50.34 0.44
C ASP A 348 20.33 51.28 -0.71
N GLN A 349 21.05 50.79 -1.73
CA GLN A 349 21.44 51.59 -2.91
C GLN A 349 20.32 51.75 -3.97
N LEU A 350 19.14 51.14 -3.79
CA LEU A 350 18.06 51.22 -4.79
C LEU A 350 17.37 52.59 -4.86
N LEU A 351 17.47 53.20 -6.05
CA LEU A 351 16.76 54.43 -6.43
C LEU A 351 15.24 54.22 -6.36
N PRO A 352 14.42 55.26 -6.11
CA PRO A 352 12.96 55.15 -6.03
C PRO A 352 12.31 54.45 -7.22
N GLU A 353 12.82 54.69 -8.43
CA GLU A 353 12.35 54.11 -9.70
C GLU A 353 12.65 52.61 -9.83
N GLN A 354 13.71 52.12 -9.16
CA GLN A 354 14.13 50.71 -9.20
C GLN A 354 13.42 49.83 -8.18
N ARG A 355 12.89 50.42 -7.10
CA ARG A 355 12.21 49.68 -6.00
C ARG A 355 11.06 48.76 -6.44
N PRO A 356 10.27 49.03 -7.51
CA PRO A 356 9.29 48.09 -8.02
C PRO A 356 9.86 46.72 -8.44
N ALA A 357 11.16 46.61 -8.71
CA ALA A 357 11.82 45.34 -9.02
C ALA A 357 11.67 44.29 -7.90
N LEU A 358 11.49 44.70 -6.64
CA LEU A 358 11.21 43.77 -5.53
C LEU A 358 9.79 43.16 -5.60
N LYS A 359 8.87 43.78 -6.35
CA LYS A 359 7.53 43.26 -6.68
C LYS A 359 7.46 42.61 -8.08
N SER A 360 8.55 42.61 -8.87
CA SER A 360 8.60 41.91 -10.15
C SER A 360 8.32 40.41 -9.99
N ARG A 361 7.76 39.80 -11.04
CA ARG A 361 7.38 38.38 -11.07
C ARG A 361 8.11 37.68 -12.22
N ASP A 362 8.66 36.51 -11.93
CA ASP A 362 9.36 35.66 -12.89
C ASP A 362 8.38 34.86 -13.80
N SER A 363 8.90 33.96 -14.64
CA SER A 363 8.08 33.13 -15.55
C SER A 363 7.15 32.14 -14.85
N PHE A 364 7.40 31.85 -13.57
CA PHE A 364 6.54 31.04 -12.70
C PHE A 364 5.57 31.92 -11.90
N GLY A 365 5.63 33.25 -12.07
CA GLY A 365 4.85 34.21 -11.31
C GLY A 365 5.43 34.49 -9.92
N ARG A 366 6.62 33.98 -9.59
CA ARG A 366 7.24 34.08 -8.26
C ARG A 366 8.00 35.39 -8.08
N MET A 367 8.14 35.80 -6.82
CA MET A 367 8.86 37.00 -6.37
C MET A 367 10.12 36.58 -5.58
N PRO A 368 11.07 37.46 -5.24
CA PRO A 368 12.25 37.07 -4.46
C PRO A 368 11.91 36.49 -3.08
N LEU A 369 10.78 36.92 -2.49
CA LEU A 369 10.24 36.39 -1.23
C LEU A 369 9.79 34.93 -1.33
N HIS A 370 9.27 34.47 -2.47
CA HIS A 370 8.90 33.07 -2.70
C HIS A 370 10.11 32.15 -2.59
N TYR A 371 11.21 32.51 -3.25
CA TYR A 371 12.46 31.76 -3.19
C TYR A 371 13.08 31.78 -1.78
N ALA A 372 13.08 32.94 -1.10
CA ALA A 372 13.57 33.03 0.28
C ALA A 372 12.77 32.13 1.25
N ALA A 373 11.46 32.03 1.06
CA ALA A 373 10.58 31.13 1.82
C ALA A 373 10.82 29.65 1.47
N GLN A 374 10.97 29.33 0.19
CA GLN A 374 11.25 27.97 -0.31
C GLN A 374 12.57 27.39 0.23
N PHE A 375 13.60 28.23 0.43
CA PHE A 375 14.89 27.84 1.03
C PHE A 375 14.94 28.01 2.57
N GLY A 376 13.86 28.45 3.21
CA GLY A 376 13.81 28.60 4.67
C GLY A 376 14.62 29.76 5.26
N PHE A 377 14.99 30.77 4.46
CA PHE A 377 15.89 31.84 4.89
C PHE A 377 15.18 32.92 5.73
N VAL A 378 14.93 32.59 7.00
CA VAL A 378 14.27 33.45 8.02
C VAL A 378 14.73 34.91 7.96
N VAL A 379 16.04 35.16 8.02
CA VAL A 379 16.63 36.52 8.04
C VAL A 379 16.43 37.25 6.70
N VAL A 380 16.52 36.54 5.57
CA VAL A 380 16.29 37.11 4.23
C VAL A 380 14.81 37.47 4.05
N CYS A 381 13.89 36.61 4.48
CA CYS A 381 12.46 36.91 4.50
C CYS A 381 12.16 38.16 5.34
N GLN A 382 12.71 38.25 6.56
CA GLN A 382 12.55 39.43 7.43
C GLN A 382 13.09 40.71 6.78
N ILE A 383 14.26 40.66 6.15
CA ILE A 383 14.86 41.83 5.46
C ILE A 383 14.00 42.26 4.27
N ILE A 384 13.57 41.32 3.42
CA ILE A 384 12.73 41.62 2.25
C ILE A 384 11.41 42.25 2.71
N MET A 385 10.71 41.63 3.67
CA MET A 385 9.45 42.19 4.20
C MET A 385 9.65 43.58 4.81
N ALA A 386 10.68 43.79 5.63
CA ALA A 386 10.96 45.10 6.23
C ALA A 386 11.25 46.19 5.18
N ARG A 387 11.85 45.84 4.03
CA ARG A 387 12.05 46.79 2.91
C ARG A 387 10.75 47.05 2.14
N MET A 388 9.97 46.02 1.82
CA MET A 388 8.65 46.18 1.19
C MET A 388 7.69 47.00 2.06
N GLN A 389 7.74 46.86 3.39
CA GLN A 389 6.98 47.67 4.35
C GLN A 389 7.43 49.13 4.33
N ARG A 390 8.74 49.41 4.42
CA ARG A 390 9.32 50.77 4.34
C ARG A 390 9.01 51.49 3.02
N TRP A 391 8.87 50.76 1.92
CA TRP A 391 8.53 51.32 0.59
C TRP A 391 7.04 51.31 0.28
N ASN A 392 6.18 50.96 1.24
CA ASN A 392 4.72 50.85 1.07
C ASN A 392 4.30 49.92 -0.10
N GLN A 393 5.07 48.86 -0.34
CA GLN A 393 4.79 47.82 -1.34
C GLN A 393 4.14 46.57 -0.73
N PHE A 394 4.22 46.43 0.60
CA PHE A 394 3.69 45.29 1.37
C PHE A 394 2.20 45.51 1.69
N HIS A 395 1.32 45.24 0.73
CA HIS A 395 -0.13 45.29 0.92
C HIS A 395 -0.65 43.93 1.39
N VAL A 396 -0.92 43.83 2.70
CA VAL A 396 -1.35 42.59 3.37
C VAL A 396 -2.50 42.90 4.33
N LYS A 397 -3.51 43.61 3.82
CA LYS A 397 -4.77 43.84 4.58
C LYS A 397 -5.56 42.55 4.70
N ASP A 398 -5.63 41.82 3.59
CA ASP A 398 -6.43 40.62 3.42
C ASP A 398 -5.59 39.32 3.55
N GLY A 399 -4.39 39.40 4.13
CA GLY A 399 -3.48 38.27 4.35
C GLY A 399 -2.52 37.92 3.19
N ILE A 400 -1.40 37.27 3.51
CA ILE A 400 -0.32 36.95 2.55
C ILE A 400 -0.68 35.78 1.61
N ASP A 401 -1.75 35.04 1.91
CA ASP A 401 -2.27 33.92 1.10
C ASP A 401 -3.15 34.39 -0.08
N THR A 402 -3.33 35.70 -0.28
CA THR A 402 -4.24 36.24 -1.30
C THR A 402 -3.73 36.08 -2.74
N PRO A 403 -4.60 36.13 -3.76
CA PRO A 403 -4.19 35.96 -5.17
C PRO A 403 -3.11 36.94 -5.65
N GLU A 404 -3.00 38.13 -5.04
CA GLU A 404 -1.91 39.08 -5.34
C GLU A 404 -0.51 38.56 -5.01
N TRP A 405 -0.39 37.61 -4.08
CA TRP A 405 0.86 37.01 -3.62
C TRP A 405 1.08 35.58 -4.14
N GLN A 406 0.08 34.97 -4.79
CA GLN A 406 0.18 33.62 -5.36
C GLN A 406 0.93 33.61 -6.71
N ASP A 407 1.74 32.58 -6.93
CA ASP A 407 2.43 32.30 -8.20
C ASP A 407 1.48 31.63 -9.24
N HIS A 408 2.02 31.15 -10.37
CA HIS A 408 1.22 30.49 -11.43
C HIS A 408 0.65 29.12 -11.01
N ASP A 409 1.31 28.40 -10.10
CA ASP A 409 0.80 27.18 -9.49
C ASP A 409 -0.29 27.50 -8.43
N GLY A 410 -0.34 28.75 -8.00
CA GLY A 410 -1.28 29.28 -7.02
C GLY A 410 -0.78 29.24 -5.59
N CYS A 411 0.54 29.12 -5.38
CA CYS A 411 1.21 29.10 -4.08
C CYS A 411 1.71 30.50 -3.71
N ALA A 412 1.41 30.95 -2.49
CA ALA A 412 2.03 32.13 -1.90
C ALA A 412 3.36 31.76 -1.19
N PRO A 413 4.16 32.72 -0.70
CA PRO A 413 5.40 32.41 0.03
C PRO A 413 5.17 31.51 1.24
N LEU A 414 4.03 31.64 1.93
CA LEU A 414 3.66 30.81 3.07
C LEU A 414 3.46 29.33 2.68
N HIS A 415 2.78 29.05 1.56
CA HIS A 415 2.67 27.68 1.03
C HIS A 415 4.05 27.07 0.76
N LEU A 416 5.01 27.87 0.26
CA LEU A 416 6.35 27.39 -0.09
C LEU A 416 7.23 27.11 1.14
N SER A 417 7.17 27.92 2.21
CA SER A 417 7.89 27.59 3.46
C SER A 417 7.33 26.34 4.13
N VAL A 418 6.02 26.12 4.04
CA VAL A 418 5.36 24.92 4.56
C VAL A 418 5.69 23.67 3.73
N VAL A 419 5.74 23.75 2.40
CA VAL A 419 6.21 22.65 1.54
C VAL A 419 7.69 22.34 1.77
N GLY A 420 8.51 23.34 2.10
CA GLY A 420 9.92 23.14 2.49
C GLY A 420 10.12 22.51 3.88
N GLY A 421 9.10 22.54 4.75
CA GLY A 421 9.17 22.11 6.15
C GLY A 421 9.85 23.11 7.08
N HIS A 422 9.86 24.40 6.72
CA HIS A 422 10.58 25.45 7.44
C HIS A 422 9.70 26.17 8.46
N ALA A 423 9.75 25.72 9.72
CA ALA A 423 8.96 26.25 10.81
C ALA A 423 9.33 27.71 11.13
N LEU A 424 10.62 28.03 11.22
CA LEU A 424 11.07 29.38 11.56
C LEU A 424 10.79 30.40 10.45
N ALA A 425 10.86 29.98 9.18
CA ALA A 425 10.50 30.84 8.05
C ALA A 425 8.99 31.09 7.99
N THR A 426 8.18 30.05 8.24
CA THR A 426 6.71 30.16 8.33
C THR A 426 6.32 31.11 9.48
N GLN A 427 6.90 30.95 10.66
CA GLN A 427 6.69 31.87 11.80
C GLN A 427 7.05 33.33 11.44
N ALA A 428 8.18 33.56 10.78
CA ALA A 428 8.61 34.90 10.39
C ALA A 428 7.68 35.55 9.36
N LEU A 429 7.14 34.78 8.40
CA LEU A 429 6.12 35.26 7.45
C LEU A 429 4.84 35.66 8.18
N LEU A 430 4.31 34.79 9.05
CA LEU A 430 3.10 35.06 9.85
C LEU A 430 3.26 36.29 10.75
N GLN A 431 4.43 36.49 11.35
CA GLN A 431 4.77 37.71 12.11
C GLN A 431 4.86 38.95 11.21
N GLY A 432 5.34 38.82 9.97
CA GLY A 432 5.43 39.91 9.00
C GLY A 432 4.09 40.54 8.64
N GLU A 433 3.00 39.77 8.70
CA GLU A 433 1.62 40.24 8.48
C GLU A 433 1.10 41.16 9.60
N ASN A 434 1.76 41.20 10.77
CA ASN A 434 1.32 41.96 11.94
C ASN A 434 1.81 43.42 12.00
N TRP A 435 2.50 43.91 10.96
CA TRP A 435 3.07 45.26 10.90
C TRP A 435 2.07 46.44 11.01
N GLN A 436 0.77 46.25 10.73
CA GLN A 436 -0.23 47.33 10.71
C GLN A 436 -1.40 47.20 11.72
N GLY A 437 -1.39 46.23 12.64
CA GLY A 437 -2.47 46.09 13.63
C GLY A 437 -2.50 44.74 14.35
N SER A 438 -3.29 44.69 15.44
CA SER A 438 -3.42 43.56 16.36
C SER A 438 -3.86 42.25 15.69
N SER A 439 -3.73 41.14 16.43
CA SER A 439 -3.89 39.77 15.93
C SER A 439 -5.35 39.39 15.64
N ASP A 440 -6.28 39.88 16.44
CA ASP A 440 -7.59 39.25 16.64
C ASP A 440 -8.51 39.34 15.40
N ASP A 441 -8.56 40.52 14.76
CA ASP A 441 -9.33 40.74 13.52
C ASP A 441 -8.84 39.86 12.35
N LYS A 442 -7.58 39.39 12.37
CA LYS A 442 -6.96 38.69 11.24
C LYS A 442 -7.23 37.20 11.20
N ALA A 443 -7.58 36.57 12.31
CA ALA A 443 -8.07 35.19 12.31
C ALA A 443 -9.37 35.09 11.49
N TYR A 444 -10.26 36.07 11.64
CA TYR A 444 -11.48 36.19 10.83
C TYR A 444 -11.16 36.38 9.33
N ILE A 445 -10.14 37.18 9.01
CA ILE A 445 -9.68 37.40 7.62
C ILE A 445 -9.13 36.11 7.02
N ARG A 446 -8.20 35.39 7.68
CA ARG A 446 -7.66 34.11 7.18
C ARG A 446 -8.76 33.07 6.95
N LYS A 447 -9.79 33.04 7.80
CA LYS A 447 -10.97 32.19 7.65
C LYS A 447 -11.80 32.47 6.39
N SER A 448 -11.76 33.69 5.85
CA SER A 448 -12.42 34.00 4.57
C SER A 448 -11.66 33.48 3.33
N ILE A 449 -10.39 33.12 3.46
CA ILE A 449 -9.50 32.77 2.35
C ILE A 449 -9.48 31.26 2.14
N ALA A 450 -10.21 30.78 1.12
CA ALA A 450 -10.31 29.36 0.75
C ALA A 450 -9.01 28.69 0.25
N LYS A 451 -7.83 29.28 0.52
CA LYS A 451 -6.49 28.72 0.31
C LYS A 451 -5.59 28.76 1.56
N SER A 452 -5.97 29.47 2.63
CA SER A 452 -5.19 29.48 3.88
C SER A 452 -5.33 28.13 4.60
N GLY A 453 -6.55 27.59 4.70
CA GLY A 453 -6.79 26.22 5.20
C GLY A 453 -6.14 25.11 4.37
N ALA A 454 -5.85 25.36 3.08
CA ALA A 454 -5.07 24.44 2.25
C ALA A 454 -3.61 24.33 2.73
N VAL A 455 -3.03 25.40 3.32
CA VAL A 455 -1.70 25.37 3.94
C VAL A 455 -1.67 24.37 5.10
N LEU A 456 -2.70 24.39 5.95
CA LEU A 456 -2.85 23.48 7.09
C LEU A 456 -2.97 22.02 6.64
N ALA A 457 -3.78 21.74 5.61
CA ALA A 457 -3.89 20.41 5.03
C ALA A 457 -2.55 19.90 4.44
N ILE A 458 -1.75 20.78 3.83
CA ILE A 458 -0.40 20.45 3.32
C ILE A 458 0.58 20.18 4.47
N ALA A 459 0.59 21.01 5.52
CA ALA A 459 1.43 20.80 6.70
C ALA A 459 1.12 19.46 7.40
N THR A 460 -0.17 19.16 7.54
CA THR A 460 -0.67 17.90 8.11
C THR A 460 -0.27 16.71 7.24
N LYS A 461 -0.35 16.83 5.90
CA LYS A 461 0.03 15.76 4.96
C LYS A 461 1.52 15.37 5.06
N PHE A 462 2.39 16.31 5.40
CA PHE A 462 3.83 16.05 5.57
C PHE A 462 4.27 15.80 7.03
N ASN A 463 3.32 15.64 7.96
CA ASN A 463 3.55 15.47 9.40
C ASN A 463 4.40 16.58 10.05
N TYR A 464 4.24 17.82 9.59
CA TYR A 464 4.95 18.97 10.16
C TYR A 464 4.18 19.55 11.36
N SER A 465 4.07 18.78 12.44
CA SER A 465 3.32 19.14 13.66
C SER A 465 3.64 20.54 14.21
N ALA A 466 4.92 20.92 14.22
CA ALA A 466 5.38 22.26 14.59
C ALA A 466 4.78 23.39 13.72
N ILE A 467 4.60 23.14 12.42
CA ILE A 467 3.97 24.08 11.49
C ILE A 467 2.45 24.05 11.64
N VAL A 468 1.86 22.87 11.89
CA VAL A 468 0.42 22.72 12.19
C VAL A 468 0.04 23.58 13.41
N GLN A 469 0.83 23.55 14.49
CA GLN A 469 0.63 24.43 15.65
C GLN A 469 0.71 25.92 15.26
N LEU A 470 1.77 26.35 14.58
CA LEU A 470 1.94 27.75 14.15
C LEU A 470 0.80 28.26 13.24
N LEU A 471 0.16 27.39 12.45
CA LEU A 471 -0.97 27.75 11.60
C LEU A 471 -2.29 27.79 12.39
N VAL A 472 -2.49 26.90 13.35
CA VAL A 472 -3.62 26.91 14.29
C VAL A 472 -3.58 28.15 15.18
N ASP A 473 -2.42 28.45 15.79
CA ASP A 473 -2.17 29.67 16.58
C ASP A 473 -2.41 30.95 15.76
N ALA A 474 -2.16 30.90 14.44
CA ALA A 474 -2.38 31.99 13.51
C ALA A 474 -3.84 32.14 13.02
N GLY A 475 -4.78 31.32 13.50
CA GLY A 475 -6.20 31.42 13.16
C GLY A 475 -6.56 30.93 11.76
N VAL A 476 -5.76 30.02 11.17
CA VAL A 476 -6.11 29.35 9.90
C VAL A 476 -7.33 28.45 10.12
N ASP A 477 -8.30 28.42 9.18
CA ASP A 477 -9.53 27.67 9.39
C ASP A 477 -9.31 26.15 9.40
N ILE A 478 -9.36 25.57 10.61
CA ILE A 478 -9.18 24.14 10.89
C ILE A 478 -10.20 23.28 10.11
N ASN A 479 -11.40 23.81 9.93
CA ASN A 479 -12.52 23.13 9.28
C ASN A 479 -12.62 23.43 7.77
N TRP A 480 -11.58 24.02 7.19
CA TRP A 480 -11.50 24.21 5.73
C TRP A 480 -11.63 22.87 5.01
N LYS A 481 -12.41 22.91 3.92
CA LYS A 481 -12.74 21.74 3.10
C LYS A 481 -12.14 21.86 1.71
N ASP A 482 -11.48 20.79 1.28
CA ASP A 482 -10.84 20.70 -0.02
C ASP A 482 -11.85 20.42 -1.16
N LYS A 483 -11.38 20.14 -2.38
CA LYS A 483 -12.24 19.83 -3.55
C LYS A 483 -13.04 18.52 -3.37
N THR A 484 -12.61 17.66 -2.47
CA THR A 484 -13.22 16.39 -2.06
C THR A 484 -13.98 16.52 -0.73
N SER A 485 -14.08 17.73 -0.17
CA SER A 485 -14.62 18.02 1.17
C SER A 485 -13.84 17.40 2.34
N GLU A 486 -12.62 16.91 2.11
CA GLU A 486 -11.72 16.48 3.19
C GLU A 486 -11.22 17.71 3.97
N THR A 487 -11.15 17.59 5.30
CA THR A 487 -10.55 18.60 6.19
C THR A 487 -9.12 18.20 6.60
N ALA A 488 -8.37 19.10 7.24
CA ALA A 488 -7.05 18.75 7.78
C ALA A 488 -7.11 17.54 8.75
N LEU A 489 -8.21 17.37 9.49
CA LEU A 489 -8.43 16.21 10.36
C LEU A 489 -8.65 14.89 9.59
N HIS A 490 -9.26 14.93 8.39
CA HIS A 490 -9.32 13.76 7.50
C HIS A 490 -7.91 13.38 7.02
N VAL A 491 -7.08 14.37 6.68
CA VAL A 491 -5.69 14.14 6.26
C VAL A 491 -4.88 13.51 7.40
N ALA A 492 -5.04 13.99 8.64
CA ALA A 492 -4.40 13.39 9.81
C ALA A 492 -4.86 11.94 10.04
N ALA A 493 -6.17 11.68 9.94
CA ALA A 493 -6.77 10.35 10.07
C ALA A 493 -6.34 9.37 8.97
N ARG A 494 -6.14 9.84 7.74
CA ARG A 494 -5.71 9.04 6.58
C ARG A 494 -4.25 8.58 6.70
N PHE A 495 -3.35 9.48 7.07
CA PHE A 495 -1.92 9.18 7.18
C PHE A 495 -1.52 8.65 8.57
N GLY A 496 -2.35 8.81 9.60
CA GLY A 496 -2.06 8.37 10.97
C GLY A 496 -1.19 9.36 11.75
N HIS A 497 -1.28 10.65 11.44
CA HIS A 497 -0.47 11.69 12.07
C HIS A 497 -1.13 12.17 13.37
N ASP A 498 -0.96 11.39 14.43
CA ASP A 498 -1.56 11.56 15.77
C ASP A 498 -1.20 12.89 16.45
N GLU A 499 0.06 13.32 16.46
CA GLU A 499 0.44 14.64 17.00
C GLU A 499 -0.21 15.79 16.20
N CYS A 500 -0.31 15.67 14.88
CA CYS A 500 -1.03 16.66 14.06
C CYS A 500 -2.55 16.65 14.37
N ALA A 501 -3.14 15.47 14.58
CA ALA A 501 -4.54 15.34 14.99
C ALA A 501 -4.78 15.97 16.36
N ARG A 502 -3.92 15.70 17.36
CA ARG A 502 -4.04 16.25 18.72
C ARG A 502 -4.00 17.78 18.73
N ILE A 503 -3.10 18.40 17.96
CA ILE A 503 -3.03 19.86 17.80
C ILE A 503 -4.32 20.41 17.17
N ILE A 504 -4.81 19.76 16.10
CA ILE A 504 -6.05 20.14 15.40
C ILE A 504 -7.29 20.01 16.30
N LEU A 505 -7.35 18.98 17.14
CA LEU A 505 -8.47 18.71 18.06
C LEU A 505 -8.48 19.66 19.26
N ASN A 506 -7.31 20.00 19.81
CA ASN A 506 -7.16 21.00 20.86
C ASN A 506 -7.54 22.41 20.36
N GLY A 507 -7.13 22.77 19.13
CA GLY A 507 -7.51 24.01 18.47
C GLY A 507 -7.10 25.28 19.22
N THR A 508 -7.99 26.28 19.21
CA THR A 508 -7.87 27.50 20.04
C THR A 508 -9.23 27.83 20.67
N GLU A 509 -9.30 28.73 21.66
CA GLU A 509 -10.57 29.15 22.28
C GLU A 509 -11.60 29.68 21.25
N SER A 510 -11.15 30.13 20.08
CA SER A 510 -11.98 30.62 18.98
C SER A 510 -12.29 29.59 17.89
N GLN A 511 -11.64 28.42 17.90
CA GLN A 511 -11.70 27.41 16.84
C GLN A 511 -11.74 25.98 17.39
N LYS A 512 -12.90 25.33 17.27
CA LYS A 512 -13.04 23.88 17.51
C LYS A 512 -13.11 23.11 16.18
N ALA A 513 -12.45 21.96 16.11
CA ALA A 513 -12.55 21.04 14.98
C ALA A 513 -13.96 20.45 14.82
N ASP A 514 -14.43 20.34 13.57
CA ASP A 514 -15.66 19.64 13.20
C ASP A 514 -15.37 18.14 13.01
N LEU A 515 -15.73 17.35 14.03
CA LEU A 515 -15.55 15.89 14.04
C LEU A 515 -16.52 15.16 13.11
N GLU A 516 -17.64 15.80 12.76
CA GLU A 516 -18.74 15.21 11.99
C GLU A 516 -18.78 15.72 10.54
N ALA A 517 -17.77 16.50 10.13
CA ALA A 517 -17.56 16.92 8.75
C ALA A 517 -17.52 15.71 7.80
N PRO A 518 -18.46 15.56 6.85
CA PRO A 518 -18.39 14.49 5.85
C PRO A 518 -17.55 14.91 4.64
N GLU A 519 -16.80 13.96 4.07
CA GLU A 519 -16.20 14.06 2.73
C GLU A 519 -17.20 13.69 1.61
N THR A 520 -16.90 14.06 0.36
CA THR A 520 -17.90 14.10 -0.74
C THR A 520 -18.25 12.74 -1.32
N THR A 521 -17.35 11.76 -1.20
CA THR A 521 -17.39 10.49 -1.96
C THR A 521 -18.32 9.47 -1.30
N TYR A 522 -18.16 9.27 0.00
CA TYR A 522 -18.84 8.26 0.81
C TYR A 522 -19.51 8.86 2.05
N ALA A 523 -19.42 10.17 2.27
CA ALA A 523 -19.85 10.84 3.51
C ALA A 523 -19.13 10.34 4.78
N TRP A 524 -17.90 9.86 4.63
CA TRP A 524 -17.05 9.49 5.76
C TRP A 524 -16.65 10.73 6.57
N THR A 525 -16.66 10.59 7.89
CA THR A 525 -16.07 11.53 8.86
C THR A 525 -14.60 11.15 9.12
N PRO A 526 -13.78 11.98 9.81
CA PRO A 526 -12.42 11.60 10.19
C PRO A 526 -12.34 10.28 10.96
N LEU A 527 -13.35 9.95 11.78
CA LEU A 527 -13.41 8.68 12.49
C LEU A 527 -13.62 7.48 11.54
N HIS A 528 -14.46 7.65 10.51
CA HIS A 528 -14.59 6.64 9.45
C HIS A 528 -13.27 6.46 8.69
N VAL A 529 -12.54 7.55 8.39
CA VAL A 529 -11.23 7.47 7.74
C VAL A 529 -10.21 6.74 8.62
N ALA A 530 -10.10 7.09 9.91
CA ALA A 530 -9.20 6.40 10.84
C ALA A 530 -9.53 4.90 10.99
N ALA A 531 -10.82 4.55 11.01
CA ALA A 531 -11.30 3.17 11.05
C ALA A 531 -11.15 2.40 9.72
N VAL A 532 -11.10 3.11 8.58
CA VAL A 532 -10.89 2.53 7.24
C VAL A 532 -9.41 2.31 6.93
N ASP A 533 -8.54 3.24 7.35
CA ASP A 533 -7.10 3.22 7.09
C ASP A 533 -6.29 2.66 8.30
N GLY A 534 -6.96 2.17 9.35
CA GLY A 534 -6.36 1.41 10.46
C GLY A 534 -5.55 2.23 11.48
N LYS A 535 -5.88 3.50 11.69
CA LYS A 535 -5.07 4.45 12.49
C LYS A 535 -5.55 4.55 13.95
N PHE A 536 -5.19 3.55 14.77
CA PHE A 536 -5.64 3.42 16.17
C PHE A 536 -5.49 4.72 16.99
N ASN A 537 -4.28 5.27 17.11
CA ASN A 537 -4.01 6.48 17.90
C ASN A 537 -4.90 7.68 17.50
N VAL A 538 -5.25 7.81 16.21
CA VAL A 538 -6.11 8.90 15.74
C VAL A 538 -7.58 8.60 16.02
N ALA A 539 -8.01 7.34 15.92
CA ALA A 539 -9.35 6.92 16.33
C ALA A 539 -9.58 7.14 17.84
N GLU A 540 -8.58 6.83 18.68
CA GLU A 540 -8.59 7.08 20.13
C GLU A 540 -8.78 8.58 20.43
N LEU A 541 -7.92 9.45 19.89
CA LEU A 541 -8.03 10.90 20.05
C LEU A 541 -9.38 11.47 19.54
N LEU A 542 -9.96 10.90 18.48
CA LEU A 542 -11.27 11.30 17.96
C LEU A 542 -12.43 10.89 18.88
N VAL A 543 -12.34 9.71 19.50
CA VAL A 543 -13.32 9.24 20.50
C VAL A 543 -13.22 10.06 21.79
N GLU A 544 -12.00 10.35 22.26
CA GLU A 544 -11.76 11.24 23.42
C GLU A 544 -12.30 12.67 23.18
N ALA A 545 -12.17 13.18 21.95
CA ALA A 545 -12.73 14.48 21.56
C ALA A 545 -14.27 14.50 21.44
N GLY A 546 -14.92 13.34 21.47
CA GLY A 546 -16.38 13.18 21.44
C GLY A 546 -17.01 13.06 20.05
N ALA A 547 -16.35 12.37 19.11
CA ALA A 547 -16.94 12.02 17.80
C ALA A 547 -18.12 11.02 17.93
N ASP A 548 -19.09 11.09 17.02
CA ASP A 548 -20.27 10.22 17.01
C ASP A 548 -19.93 8.82 16.46
N ILE A 549 -19.65 7.89 17.36
CA ILE A 549 -19.37 6.47 17.06
C ILE A 549 -20.58 5.73 16.43
N THR A 550 -21.79 6.30 16.51
CA THR A 550 -23.02 5.74 15.91
C THR A 550 -23.34 6.32 14.53
N ARG A 551 -22.56 7.31 14.08
CA ARG A 551 -22.74 7.99 12.79
C ARG A 551 -22.68 7.00 11.63
N LEU A 552 -23.60 7.16 10.68
CA LEU A 552 -23.69 6.34 9.48
C LEU A 552 -23.16 7.08 8.24
N ASP A 553 -22.37 6.37 7.43
CA ASP A 553 -21.92 6.84 6.11
C ASP A 553 -23.03 6.78 5.03
N SER A 554 -22.69 7.18 3.80
CA SER A 554 -23.62 7.17 2.65
C SER A 554 -24.16 5.78 2.26
N SER A 555 -23.47 4.71 2.66
CA SER A 555 -23.88 3.31 2.46
C SER A 555 -24.65 2.78 3.67
N GLY A 556 -24.81 3.57 4.73
CA GLY A 556 -25.44 3.18 5.98
C GLY A 556 -24.56 2.27 6.83
N TRP A 557 -23.25 2.48 6.86
CA TRP A 557 -22.28 1.77 7.73
C TRP A 557 -21.73 2.67 8.82
N THR A 558 -21.39 2.10 9.98
CA THR A 558 -20.64 2.82 11.04
C THR A 558 -19.13 2.65 10.86
N ALA A 559 -18.34 3.50 11.53
CA ALA A 559 -16.89 3.35 11.63
C ALA A 559 -16.48 1.97 12.22
N ARG A 560 -17.24 1.45 13.21
CA ARG A 560 -17.00 0.13 13.82
C ARG A 560 -17.19 -1.02 12.81
N GLU A 561 -18.20 -0.95 11.95
CA GLU A 561 -18.41 -1.97 10.91
C GLU A 561 -17.31 -1.94 9.83
N HIS A 562 -16.82 -0.74 9.46
CA HIS A 562 -15.67 -0.62 8.55
C HIS A 562 -14.39 -1.19 9.18
N ALA A 563 -14.11 -0.88 10.45
CA ALA A 563 -12.97 -1.43 11.17
C ALA A 563 -13.02 -2.97 11.25
N ALA A 564 -14.16 -3.53 11.66
CA ALA A 564 -14.35 -4.98 11.78
C ALA A 564 -14.31 -5.72 10.43
N LEU A 565 -14.82 -5.12 9.35
CA LEU A 565 -14.70 -5.70 8.00
C LEU A 565 -13.23 -5.74 7.53
N ARG A 566 -12.44 -4.73 7.90
CA ARG A 566 -11.04 -4.53 7.45
C ARG A 566 -10.00 -5.14 8.38
N GLY A 567 -10.44 -5.82 9.45
CA GLY A 567 -9.55 -6.46 10.42
C GLY A 567 -8.89 -5.52 11.43
N HIS A 568 -9.33 -4.27 11.53
CA HIS A 568 -8.84 -3.32 12.52
C HIS A 568 -9.56 -3.51 13.86
N MET A 569 -9.42 -4.70 14.45
CA MET A 569 -10.24 -5.14 15.58
C MET A 569 -10.01 -4.35 16.87
N ASP A 570 -8.84 -3.75 17.08
CA ASP A 570 -8.62 -2.83 18.20
C ASP A 570 -9.47 -1.56 18.10
N ILE A 571 -9.65 -1.02 16.89
CA ILE A 571 -10.56 0.11 16.65
C ILE A 571 -12.02 -0.37 16.80
N ALA A 572 -12.35 -1.58 16.34
CA ALA A 572 -13.70 -2.12 16.53
C ALA A 572 -14.05 -2.33 18.02
N ARG A 573 -13.07 -2.72 18.86
CA ARG A 573 -13.19 -2.84 20.32
C ARG A 573 -13.23 -1.49 21.03
N LEU A 574 -12.42 -0.50 20.60
CA LEU A 574 -12.50 0.89 21.09
C LEU A 574 -13.89 1.51 20.84
N LEU A 575 -14.50 1.20 19.70
CA LEU A 575 -15.83 1.68 19.30
C LEU A 575 -16.98 0.82 19.86
N GLU A 576 -16.75 0.05 20.93
CA GLU A 576 -17.79 -0.75 21.58
C GLU A 576 -18.73 0.12 22.43
N THR A 577 -19.98 0.26 21.98
CA THR A 577 -21.03 0.86 22.81
C THR A 577 -21.43 -0.12 23.92
N ASN A 578 -21.22 0.27 25.18
CA ASN A 578 -21.85 -0.37 26.35
C ASN A 578 -23.37 -0.19 26.28
N THR A 579 -24.02 -1.06 25.51
CA THR A 579 -25.44 -1.04 25.17
C THR A 579 -26.02 -2.43 25.38
N GLU A 580 -26.28 -2.73 26.66
CA GLU A 580 -27.49 -3.50 26.96
C GLU A 580 -28.70 -2.66 26.48
N GLU A 581 -29.76 -3.34 26.04
CA GLU A 581 -30.96 -2.78 25.36
C GLU A 581 -30.76 -2.25 23.92
N GLU A 582 -31.16 -3.04 22.90
CA GLU A 582 -31.51 -2.53 21.57
C GLU A 582 -32.76 -1.64 21.71
N PRO A 583 -32.78 -0.36 21.28
CA PRO A 583 -34.02 0.41 21.21
C PRO A 583 -34.97 -0.20 20.15
N PRO A 584 -36.29 -0.19 20.36
CA PRO A 584 -37.22 -0.96 19.54
C PRO A 584 -37.24 -0.47 18.09
N SER A 585 -36.98 -1.39 17.17
CA SER A 585 -36.92 -1.13 15.72
C SER A 585 -38.25 -0.56 15.20
N ARG A 586 -38.24 0.70 14.77
CA ARG A 586 -39.34 1.24 13.96
C ARG A 586 -39.34 0.56 12.58
N PRO A 587 -40.52 0.18 12.03
CA PRO A 587 -40.59 -0.35 10.68
C PRO A 587 -40.24 0.75 9.67
N VAL A 588 -39.13 0.59 8.96
CA VAL A 588 -38.81 1.43 7.80
C VAL A 588 -39.59 0.88 6.61
N GLU A 589 -40.46 1.71 6.03
CA GLU A 589 -41.22 1.34 4.83
C GLU A 589 -40.28 1.12 3.64
N THR A 590 -40.61 0.14 2.80
CA THR A 590 -39.77 -0.28 1.66
C THR A 590 -39.78 0.74 0.52
N LEU A 591 -38.88 1.71 0.56
CA LEU A 591 -38.48 2.49 -0.61
C LEU A 591 -37.38 1.75 -1.38
N GLN A 592 -37.75 1.19 -2.53
CA GLN A 592 -36.84 0.45 -3.40
C GLN A 592 -35.82 1.39 -4.07
N PRO A 593 -34.49 1.18 -3.91
CA PRO A 593 -33.50 1.76 -4.80
C PRO A 593 -33.63 1.07 -6.17
N THR A 594 -33.92 1.83 -7.22
CA THR A 594 -33.97 1.26 -8.57
C THR A 594 -32.55 0.96 -9.07
N PRO A 595 -32.26 -0.25 -9.58
CA PRO A 595 -30.94 -0.56 -10.13
C PRO A 595 -30.72 0.23 -11.42
N SER A 596 -29.69 1.08 -11.46
CA SER A 596 -29.33 1.86 -12.64
C SER A 596 -28.51 1.00 -13.61
N ASP A 597 -29.23 0.22 -14.44
CA ASP A 597 -28.64 -0.72 -15.40
C ASP A 597 -27.81 -0.01 -16.49
N MET A 598 -26.50 -0.18 -16.43
CA MET A 598 -25.60 -0.18 -17.59
C MET A 598 -24.59 -1.32 -17.49
N SER A 599 -25.15 -2.53 -17.56
CA SER A 599 -24.57 -3.82 -17.94
C SER A 599 -23.60 -3.76 -19.18
N SER A 600 -23.00 -4.84 -19.70
CA SER A 600 -23.64 -6.11 -20.12
C SER A 600 -22.64 -7.01 -20.87
N ILE A 601 -23.13 -8.19 -21.29
CA ILE A 601 -22.58 -9.13 -22.30
C ILE A 601 -21.44 -10.04 -21.78
N ASP A 602 -21.48 -11.37 -21.90
CA ASP A 602 -22.34 -12.26 -22.73
C ASP A 602 -22.99 -13.41 -21.94
N GLU A 603 -24.28 -13.64 -22.16
CA GLU A 603 -24.94 -14.94 -22.00
C GLU A 603 -26.03 -15.06 -23.08
N ARG A 604 -26.12 -16.18 -23.81
CA ARG A 604 -27.17 -16.38 -24.82
C ARG A 604 -27.37 -17.83 -25.26
N ARG A 605 -28.65 -18.26 -25.21
CA ARG A 605 -29.23 -19.57 -25.62
C ARG A 605 -28.96 -20.69 -24.60
N SER A 606 -29.92 -21.59 -24.32
CA SER A 606 -31.19 -21.87 -25.00
C SER A 606 -32.34 -22.24 -24.04
N ASN A 607 -33.57 -21.81 -24.35
CA ASN A 607 -34.78 -22.28 -23.68
C ASN A 607 -35.13 -23.73 -24.07
N GLY A 608 -35.65 -24.51 -23.11
CA GLY A 608 -36.31 -25.80 -23.33
C GLY A 608 -37.15 -26.17 -22.11
N THR A 609 -38.48 -26.21 -22.25
CA THR A 609 -39.42 -26.32 -21.12
C THR A 609 -39.96 -27.73 -20.90
N THR A 610 -39.83 -28.25 -19.67
CA THR A 610 -40.78 -29.22 -19.08
C THR A 610 -40.84 -29.05 -17.57
N ASN A 611 -42.05 -29.04 -17.00
CA ASN A 611 -42.27 -28.97 -15.55
C ASN A 611 -42.12 -30.36 -14.90
N THR A 612 -41.24 -30.49 -13.90
CA THR A 612 -41.26 -31.57 -12.91
C THR A 612 -40.85 -31.03 -11.54
N SER A 613 -41.71 -31.23 -10.53
CA SER A 613 -41.45 -31.17 -9.07
C SER A 613 -40.47 -30.11 -8.53
N ARG A 614 -40.97 -29.18 -7.69
CA ARG A 614 -40.12 -28.32 -6.84
C ARG A 614 -39.16 -29.16 -6.00
N SER A 615 -37.88 -29.15 -6.33
CA SER A 615 -36.77 -29.61 -5.49
C SER A 615 -36.13 -28.40 -4.80
N ASN A 616 -35.79 -28.52 -3.51
CA ASN A 616 -35.22 -27.43 -2.71
C ASN A 616 -34.09 -26.69 -3.44
N ASP A 617 -34.21 -25.36 -3.52
CA ASP A 617 -33.23 -24.50 -4.20
C ASP A 617 -31.83 -24.67 -3.58
N ALA A 618 -30.82 -24.85 -4.42
CA ALA A 618 -29.42 -24.86 -3.98
C ALA A 618 -28.97 -23.43 -3.66
N ILE A 619 -28.28 -23.24 -2.53
CA ILE A 619 -27.68 -21.93 -2.18
C ILE A 619 -26.56 -21.61 -3.19
N LYS A 620 -25.72 -22.60 -3.48
CA LYS A 620 -24.53 -22.44 -4.33
C LYS A 620 -24.24 -23.73 -5.07
N SER A 621 -24.02 -23.62 -6.38
CA SER A 621 -23.26 -24.62 -7.14
C SER A 621 -21.77 -24.32 -6.99
N PHE A 622 -20.99 -25.30 -6.55
CA PHE A 622 -19.53 -25.20 -6.56
C PHE A 622 -18.98 -26.31 -7.46
N GLY A 623 -18.02 -25.93 -8.30
CA GLY A 623 -17.36 -26.81 -9.25
C GLY A 623 -15.93 -26.34 -9.38
N HIS A 624 -15.00 -27.16 -8.88
CA HIS A 624 -13.58 -26.82 -8.84
C HIS A 624 -12.96 -26.95 -10.23
N ARG A 625 -12.09 -26.00 -10.59
CA ARG A 625 -11.44 -25.94 -11.91
C ARG A 625 -10.18 -26.81 -11.93
N TYR A 626 -10.33 -28.08 -11.53
CA TYR A 626 -9.24 -29.02 -11.36
C TYR A 626 -8.41 -29.22 -12.64
N LEU A 627 -7.13 -29.54 -12.45
CA LEU A 627 -6.14 -29.73 -13.51
C LEU A 627 -6.09 -31.21 -13.92
N THR A 628 -6.03 -31.47 -15.24
CA THR A 628 -5.76 -32.81 -15.79
C THR A 628 -4.28 -32.96 -16.18
N ASP A 629 -3.87 -32.36 -17.30
CA ASP A 629 -2.57 -32.66 -17.94
C ASP A 629 -1.56 -31.50 -17.86
N GLU A 630 -1.96 -30.38 -17.26
CA GLU A 630 -1.15 -29.15 -17.20
C GLU A 630 -1.10 -28.61 -15.78
N SER A 631 0.12 -28.35 -15.29
CA SER A 631 0.37 -27.63 -14.04
C SER A 631 0.06 -26.14 -14.19
N LEU A 632 -0.41 -25.54 -13.10
CA LEU A 632 -0.69 -24.10 -13.00
C LEU A 632 0.51 -23.39 -12.36
N VAL A 633 0.89 -22.23 -12.89
CA VAL A 633 1.86 -21.31 -12.30
C VAL A 633 1.13 -20.00 -12.02
N LEU A 634 1.05 -19.63 -10.74
CA LEU A 634 0.49 -18.37 -10.26
C LEU A 634 1.63 -17.45 -9.84
N VAL A 635 1.59 -16.18 -10.28
CA VAL A 635 2.65 -15.19 -10.01
C VAL A 635 2.04 -13.90 -9.48
N SER A 636 2.28 -13.58 -8.21
CA SER A 636 1.90 -12.30 -7.59
C SER A 636 3.09 -11.35 -7.55
N LEU A 637 2.87 -10.07 -7.89
CA LEU A 637 3.89 -9.03 -7.76
C LEU A 637 3.92 -8.49 -6.31
N GLY A 638 5.11 -8.17 -5.81
CA GLY A 638 5.34 -7.74 -4.43
C GLY A 638 5.53 -8.87 -3.41
N SER A 639 5.66 -8.48 -2.14
CA SER A 639 5.62 -9.36 -0.98
C SER A 639 4.17 -9.74 -0.64
N MET A 640 3.92 -10.99 -0.23
CA MET A 640 2.65 -11.35 0.42
C MET A 640 2.70 -11.13 1.95
N ASP A 641 3.91 -11.05 2.51
CA ASP A 641 4.18 -10.81 3.93
C ASP A 641 4.05 -9.31 4.24
N MET A 642 3.00 -8.94 4.97
CA MET A 642 2.65 -7.56 5.33
C MET A 642 3.70 -6.86 6.20
N ARG A 643 4.59 -7.62 6.86
CA ARG A 643 5.69 -7.06 7.67
C ARG A 643 6.81 -6.48 6.80
N LYS A 644 6.84 -6.82 5.50
CA LYS A 644 7.87 -6.39 4.54
C LYS A 644 7.33 -5.29 3.63
N ASN A 645 7.57 -4.04 4.02
CA ASN A 645 7.32 -2.89 3.15
C ASN A 645 8.36 -2.85 2.00
N VAL A 646 8.11 -3.65 0.96
CA VAL A 646 8.99 -3.84 -0.20
C VAL A 646 8.18 -3.59 -1.47
N GLU A 647 8.54 -2.55 -2.21
CA GLU A 647 7.85 -2.20 -3.46
C GLU A 647 7.95 -3.35 -4.49
N PRO A 648 6.87 -3.65 -5.25
CA PRO A 648 6.91 -4.69 -6.28
C PRO A 648 7.95 -4.44 -7.39
N VAL A 649 8.28 -3.18 -7.66
CA VAL A 649 9.28 -2.75 -8.66
C VAL A 649 9.99 -1.50 -8.16
N SER A 650 11.27 -1.59 -7.76
CA SER A 650 12.10 -0.39 -7.53
C SER A 650 12.94 -0.06 -8.76
N LEU A 651 13.19 1.22 -9.00
CA LEU A 651 13.98 1.75 -10.11
C LEU A 651 15.04 2.73 -9.59
N ASP A 652 15.97 2.20 -8.80
CA ASP A 652 16.94 2.98 -8.01
C ASP A 652 17.96 3.75 -8.87
N ARG A 653 18.27 3.28 -10.09
CA ARG A 653 19.33 3.84 -10.94
C ARG A 653 18.95 3.91 -12.40
N VAL A 654 18.50 5.09 -12.81
CA VAL A 654 18.48 5.49 -14.21
C VAL A 654 19.66 6.43 -14.44
N PRO A 655 20.68 6.05 -15.22
CA PRO A 655 21.67 7.00 -15.68
C PRO A 655 20.99 8.08 -16.53
N LEU A 656 21.13 9.37 -16.16
CA LEU A 656 20.65 10.50 -16.97
C LEU A 656 21.25 10.47 -18.39
N THR A 657 22.46 9.94 -18.51
CA THR A 657 23.12 9.62 -19.78
C THR A 657 22.29 8.68 -20.67
N GLU A 658 21.51 7.74 -20.13
CA GLU A 658 20.63 6.84 -20.90
C GLU A 658 19.19 7.37 -21.09
N ALA A 659 18.81 8.47 -20.43
CA ALA A 659 17.45 9.04 -20.49
C ALA A 659 17.01 9.50 -21.90
N HIS A 660 17.91 9.45 -22.89
CA HIS A 660 17.60 9.65 -24.31
C HIS A 660 17.03 8.39 -25.01
N ASN A 661 17.36 7.18 -24.53
CA ASN A 661 16.89 5.90 -25.07
C ASN A 661 15.69 5.34 -24.31
N THR A 662 15.73 5.44 -22.97
CA THR A 662 14.85 4.71 -22.05
C THR A 662 13.45 5.32 -21.88
N GLN A 663 13.22 6.53 -22.39
CA GLN A 663 11.89 7.20 -22.44
C GLN A 663 11.22 7.52 -21.09
N LEU A 664 11.92 7.40 -19.96
CA LEU A 664 11.34 7.30 -18.61
C LEU A 664 10.56 8.52 -18.09
N ASP A 665 10.57 9.68 -18.76
CA ASP A 665 9.68 10.82 -18.44
C ASP A 665 8.17 10.47 -18.59
N THR A 666 7.85 9.33 -19.17
CA THR A 666 6.47 8.80 -19.25
C THR A 666 6.25 7.72 -18.20
N ALA A 667 5.01 7.65 -17.69
CA ALA A 667 4.51 6.48 -16.98
C ALA A 667 4.95 5.17 -17.66
N LEU A 668 5.37 4.22 -16.84
CA LEU A 668 5.92 2.94 -17.23
C LEU A 668 4.93 1.85 -16.90
N SER A 669 5.01 0.74 -17.61
CA SER A 669 4.26 -0.48 -17.30
C SER A 669 5.21 -1.68 -17.31
N ILE A 670 5.01 -2.59 -16.39
CA ILE A 670 5.69 -3.89 -16.35
C ILE A 670 4.82 -4.91 -17.10
N VAL A 671 5.40 -5.57 -18.10
CA VAL A 671 4.75 -6.63 -18.87
C VAL A 671 5.27 -7.97 -18.38
N LEU A 672 4.44 -8.68 -17.62
CA LEU A 672 4.73 -10.03 -17.15
C LEU A 672 4.30 -11.04 -18.21
N SER A 673 5.26 -11.79 -18.73
CA SER A 673 5.06 -12.88 -19.68
C SER A 673 5.87 -14.12 -19.28
N ALA A 674 5.47 -15.29 -19.77
CA ALA A 674 6.16 -16.55 -19.49
C ALA A 674 6.59 -17.24 -20.79
N THR A 675 7.79 -17.82 -20.79
CA THR A 675 8.26 -18.73 -21.84
C THR A 675 8.31 -20.15 -21.29
N GLY A 676 7.93 -21.14 -22.11
CA GLY A 676 7.70 -22.51 -21.62
C GLY A 676 6.32 -22.72 -20.95
N ALA A 677 5.43 -21.73 -21.02
CA ALA A 677 4.06 -21.78 -20.52
C ALA A 677 3.09 -21.07 -21.48
N GLN A 678 1.80 -21.35 -21.33
CA GLN A 678 0.68 -20.72 -22.05
C GLN A 678 -0.02 -19.72 -21.12
N GLY A 679 -0.30 -18.51 -21.62
CA GLY A 679 -1.07 -17.47 -20.95
C GLY A 679 -0.97 -16.15 -21.71
N GLU A 680 -1.92 -15.23 -21.49
CA GLU A 680 -1.82 -13.87 -22.05
C GLU A 680 -0.83 -13.04 -21.22
N PRO A 681 -0.01 -12.16 -21.85
CA PRO A 681 0.92 -11.30 -21.12
C PRO A 681 0.15 -10.18 -20.39
N THR A 682 0.30 -10.10 -19.07
CA THR A 682 -0.34 -9.06 -18.25
C THR A 682 0.49 -7.79 -18.26
N ILE A 683 -0.17 -6.66 -18.53
CA ILE A 683 0.44 -5.32 -18.45
C ILE A 683 -0.07 -4.65 -17.18
N VAL A 684 0.84 -4.31 -16.27
CA VAL A 684 0.58 -3.55 -15.03
C VAL A 684 1.22 -2.18 -15.14
N ASP A 685 0.45 -1.12 -14.96
CA ASP A 685 0.95 0.25 -14.96
C ASP A 685 1.66 0.57 -13.63
N LEU A 686 2.76 1.33 -13.69
CA LEU A 686 3.55 1.75 -12.53
C LEU A 686 3.19 3.19 -12.11
N PRO A 687 3.10 3.51 -10.80
CA PRO A 687 3.32 2.62 -9.65
C PRO A 687 2.23 1.53 -9.53
N VAL A 688 2.67 0.32 -9.12
CA VAL A 688 1.78 -0.82 -8.89
C VAL A 688 0.79 -0.44 -7.78
N HIS A 689 -0.51 -0.60 -8.03
CA HIS A 689 -1.54 -0.33 -7.03
C HIS A 689 -1.67 -1.54 -6.08
N ASP A 690 -1.89 -1.29 -4.79
CA ASP A 690 -1.76 -2.28 -3.70
C ASP A 690 -2.55 -3.59 -3.93
N ASN A 691 -3.74 -3.48 -4.52
CA ASN A 691 -4.62 -4.60 -4.87
C ASN A 691 -4.01 -5.63 -5.86
N ILE A 692 -2.88 -5.34 -6.51
CA ILE A 692 -2.26 -6.24 -7.50
C ILE A 692 -1.49 -7.38 -6.80
N ALA A 693 -1.12 -7.24 -5.53
CA ALA A 693 -0.53 -8.33 -4.74
C ALA A 693 -1.48 -9.54 -4.64
N THR A 694 -2.78 -9.30 -4.44
CA THR A 694 -3.81 -10.34 -4.31
C THR A 694 -4.38 -10.82 -5.66
N GLU A 695 -3.97 -10.24 -6.79
CA GLU A 695 -4.35 -10.68 -8.15
C GLU A 695 -3.18 -11.37 -8.91
N PRO A 696 -2.90 -12.67 -8.65
CA PRO A 696 -1.82 -13.38 -9.35
C PRO A 696 -2.10 -13.55 -10.85
N VAL A 697 -1.07 -13.36 -11.66
CA VAL A 697 -1.06 -13.68 -13.08
C VAL A 697 -0.95 -15.19 -13.26
N VAL A 698 -1.74 -15.73 -14.19
CA VAL A 698 -1.97 -17.18 -14.34
C VAL A 698 -1.35 -17.70 -15.64
N PHE A 699 -0.43 -18.66 -15.53
CA PHE A 699 0.15 -19.38 -16.65
C PHE A 699 -0.08 -20.90 -16.50
N LYS A 700 -0.16 -21.62 -17.62
CA LYS A 700 -0.28 -23.10 -17.66
C LYS A 700 0.93 -23.73 -18.33
N THR A 701 1.41 -24.87 -17.83
CA THR A 701 2.53 -25.59 -18.45
C THR A 701 2.45 -27.10 -18.23
N LYS A 702 3.11 -27.86 -19.11
CA LYS A 702 3.34 -29.31 -18.91
C LYS A 702 4.62 -29.60 -18.14
N ASP A 703 5.48 -28.59 -17.94
CA ASP A 703 6.76 -28.74 -17.25
C ASP A 703 7.19 -27.42 -16.60
N ALA A 704 6.97 -27.31 -15.29
CA ALA A 704 7.31 -26.13 -14.51
C ALA A 704 8.82 -25.83 -14.47
N ALA A 705 9.69 -26.85 -14.61
CA ALA A 705 11.13 -26.66 -14.58
C ALA A 705 11.67 -25.98 -15.85
N LYS A 706 10.90 -25.98 -16.95
CA LYS A 706 11.24 -25.27 -18.19
C LYS A 706 10.70 -23.84 -18.26
N VAL A 707 9.90 -23.40 -17.28
CA VAL A 707 9.28 -22.07 -17.29
C VAL A 707 10.30 -20.98 -16.93
N LYS A 708 10.34 -19.93 -17.77
CA LYS A 708 11.07 -18.69 -17.49
C LYS A 708 10.09 -17.52 -17.50
N LEU A 709 10.00 -16.80 -16.40
CA LEU A 709 9.23 -15.55 -16.32
C LEU A 709 10.10 -14.41 -16.88
N LEU A 710 9.47 -13.55 -17.67
CA LEU A 710 10.06 -12.35 -18.26
C LEU A 710 9.24 -11.15 -17.81
N PHE A 711 9.92 -10.20 -17.17
CA PHE A 711 9.35 -8.94 -16.72
C PHE A 711 9.94 -7.82 -17.58
N ASP A 712 9.20 -7.40 -18.60
CA ASP A 712 9.66 -6.37 -19.55
C ASP A 712 9.12 -4.99 -19.15
N ILE A 713 10.00 -4.02 -18.88
CA ILE A 713 9.60 -2.62 -18.64
C ILE A 713 9.38 -1.93 -19.99
N VAL A 714 8.19 -1.34 -20.18
CA VAL A 714 7.81 -0.57 -21.38
C VAL A 714 7.15 0.76 -20.98
N PRO A 715 7.18 1.80 -21.82
CA PRO A 715 6.39 3.01 -21.56
C PRO A 715 4.89 2.74 -21.75
N THR A 716 4.05 3.09 -20.77
CA THR A 716 2.59 2.82 -20.73
C THR A 716 1.85 3.25 -22.00
N TYR A 717 2.27 4.38 -22.56
CA TYR A 717 1.63 4.99 -23.73
C TYR A 717 2.06 4.37 -25.07
N SER A 718 3.16 3.59 -25.08
CA SER A 718 3.66 2.86 -26.25
C SER A 718 3.45 1.35 -26.09
N GLY A 719 2.20 0.90 -26.27
CA GLY A 719 1.84 -0.52 -26.34
C GLY A 719 2.36 -1.24 -27.60
N ASN A 720 3.68 -1.26 -27.79
CA ASN A 720 4.43 -1.90 -28.88
C ASN A 720 5.69 -2.54 -28.28
N ASP A 721 5.91 -3.84 -28.51
CA ASP A 721 7.11 -4.60 -28.08
C ASP A 721 8.48 -4.06 -28.55
N LYS A 722 8.52 -2.99 -29.36
CA LYS A 722 9.73 -2.47 -30.01
C LYS A 722 10.56 -1.52 -29.15
N HIS A 723 10.04 -1.07 -28.00
CA HIS A 723 10.72 -0.14 -27.09
C HIS A 723 10.70 -0.67 -25.67
N LYS A 724 11.48 -1.72 -25.43
CA LYS A 724 11.68 -2.31 -24.09
C LYS A 724 12.84 -1.59 -23.43
N VAL A 725 12.60 -1.09 -22.22
CA VAL A 725 13.54 -0.25 -21.45
C VAL A 725 14.53 -1.12 -20.67
N GLY A 726 14.02 -2.19 -20.08
CA GLY A 726 14.80 -3.21 -19.39
C GLY A 726 14.01 -4.49 -19.23
N ARG A 727 14.69 -5.55 -18.82
CA ARG A 727 14.15 -6.90 -18.65
C ARG A 727 14.73 -7.55 -17.39
N ALA A 728 13.87 -8.06 -16.52
CA ALA A 728 14.24 -9.06 -15.51
C ALA A 728 13.82 -10.46 -15.99
N VAL A 729 14.60 -11.49 -15.63
CA VAL A 729 14.36 -12.89 -16.04
C VAL A 729 14.48 -13.82 -14.84
N ALA A 730 13.43 -14.59 -14.55
CA ALA A 730 13.45 -15.59 -13.49
C ALA A 730 13.30 -17.02 -14.05
N LEU A 731 14.17 -17.93 -13.62
CA LEU A 731 14.09 -19.37 -13.93
C LEU A 731 13.47 -20.10 -12.72
N LEU A 732 12.24 -20.62 -12.83
CA LEU A 732 11.56 -21.18 -11.66
C LEU A 732 12.36 -22.32 -11.00
N SER A 733 13.10 -23.10 -11.81
CA SER A 733 13.94 -24.22 -11.39
C SER A 733 15.19 -23.85 -10.59
N SER A 734 15.64 -22.58 -10.59
CA SER A 734 16.82 -22.14 -9.82
C SER A 734 16.48 -21.16 -8.70
N VAL A 735 15.21 -20.73 -8.61
CA VAL A 735 14.78 -19.67 -7.71
C VAL A 735 14.31 -20.19 -6.34
N LYS A 736 13.61 -21.34 -6.29
CA LYS A 736 13.26 -22.01 -5.03
C LYS A 736 14.08 -23.30 -4.88
N PRO A 737 15.23 -23.28 -4.17
CA PRO A 737 16.02 -24.49 -3.93
C PRO A 737 15.28 -25.46 -2.99
N THR A 738 15.13 -26.72 -3.39
CA THR A 738 14.46 -27.74 -2.59
C THR A 738 15.40 -28.33 -1.52
N LEU A 739 14.97 -28.37 -0.26
CA LEU A 739 15.76 -28.93 0.84
C LEU A 739 15.65 -30.46 0.85
N GLY A 740 16.31 -31.09 -0.12
CA GLY A 740 16.14 -32.52 -0.40
C GLY A 740 14.93 -32.80 -1.28
N SER A 741 14.34 -33.99 -1.15
CA SER A 741 13.37 -34.53 -2.12
C SER A 741 11.92 -34.06 -1.95
N ARG A 742 11.50 -33.64 -0.76
CA ARG A 742 10.11 -33.26 -0.43
C ARG A 742 9.98 -32.17 0.65
N ARG A 743 10.94 -31.24 0.74
CA ARG A 743 10.86 -30.10 1.65
C ARG A 743 11.12 -28.78 0.93
N VAL A 744 10.44 -27.73 1.37
CA VAL A 744 10.47 -26.39 0.78
C VAL A 744 10.71 -25.34 1.86
N ASN A 745 11.43 -24.27 1.53
CA ASN A 745 11.56 -23.08 2.40
C ASN A 745 10.21 -22.34 2.44
N LEU A 746 9.78 -21.89 3.63
CA LEU A 746 8.56 -21.11 3.82
C LEU A 746 8.70 -19.65 3.33
N GLN A 747 9.93 -19.13 3.20
CA GLN A 747 10.17 -17.83 2.59
C GLN A 747 9.91 -17.88 1.07
N GLY A 748 8.78 -17.30 0.65
CA GLY A 748 8.31 -17.34 -0.74
C GLY A 748 8.85 -16.24 -1.67
N ASP A 749 9.35 -15.14 -1.11
CA ASP A 749 9.66 -13.89 -1.84
C ASP A 749 10.91 -14.01 -2.72
N VAL A 750 10.85 -13.44 -3.92
CA VAL A 750 11.92 -13.48 -4.94
C VAL A 750 12.22 -12.07 -5.45
N CYS A 751 13.48 -11.66 -5.36
CA CYS A 751 13.98 -10.42 -5.96
C CYS A 751 14.84 -10.75 -7.20
N VAL A 752 14.63 -10.05 -8.32
CA VAL A 752 15.42 -10.20 -9.55
C VAL A 752 15.79 -8.83 -10.13
N PRO A 753 17.05 -8.58 -10.54
CA PRO A 753 17.47 -7.32 -11.14
C PRO A 753 16.87 -7.11 -12.54
N ILE A 754 16.53 -5.86 -12.84
CA ILE A 754 16.11 -5.39 -14.16
C ILE A 754 17.34 -4.94 -14.92
N MET A 755 17.68 -5.63 -16.01
CA MET A 755 18.82 -5.30 -16.86
C MET A 755 18.40 -4.40 -18.02
N SER A 756 19.20 -3.38 -18.34
CA SER A 756 19.06 -2.55 -19.54
C SER A 756 19.48 -3.29 -20.81
N SER A 757 19.32 -2.64 -21.97
CA SER A 757 19.92 -3.09 -23.24
C SER A 757 21.46 -3.01 -23.26
N THR A 758 22.05 -2.24 -22.34
CA THR A 758 23.49 -2.07 -22.09
C THR A 758 24.05 -3.01 -21.01
N PHE A 759 23.21 -3.89 -20.44
CA PHE A 759 23.50 -4.82 -19.34
C PHE A 759 23.66 -4.19 -17.94
N ASP A 760 23.43 -2.89 -17.79
CA ASP A 760 23.38 -2.21 -16.50
C ASP A 760 22.11 -2.58 -15.72
N VAL A 761 22.20 -2.56 -14.38
CA VAL A 761 21.05 -2.82 -13.50
C VAL A 761 20.30 -1.52 -13.22
N ILE A 762 19.09 -1.39 -13.78
CA ILE A 762 18.23 -0.19 -13.63
C ILE A 762 17.52 -0.18 -12.27
N GLY A 763 17.21 -1.37 -11.75
CA GLY A 763 16.39 -1.57 -10.56
C GLY A 763 16.10 -3.04 -10.30
N THR A 764 15.02 -3.34 -9.57
CA THR A 764 14.64 -4.71 -9.16
C THR A 764 13.14 -4.95 -9.28
N VAL A 765 12.75 -6.21 -9.52
CA VAL A 765 11.37 -6.71 -9.40
C VAL A 765 11.29 -7.69 -8.25
N ASN A 766 10.29 -7.48 -7.38
CA ASN A 766 9.97 -8.37 -6.27
C ASN A 766 8.65 -9.10 -6.57
N PHE A 767 8.61 -10.42 -6.40
CA PHE A 767 7.42 -11.23 -6.67
C PHE A 767 7.42 -12.54 -5.87
N ASN A 768 6.27 -13.18 -5.74
CA ASN A 768 6.12 -14.55 -5.25
C ASN A 768 5.42 -15.41 -6.32
N PHE A 769 5.64 -16.73 -6.28
CA PHE A 769 4.99 -17.67 -7.19
C PHE A 769 4.64 -19.00 -6.51
N LEU A 770 3.50 -19.56 -6.91
CA LEU A 770 3.00 -20.87 -6.55
C LEU A 770 2.90 -21.76 -7.80
N VAL A 771 3.31 -23.02 -7.68
CA VAL A 771 3.17 -24.04 -8.72
C VAL A 771 2.25 -25.15 -8.21
N ILE A 772 1.14 -25.38 -8.91
CA ILE A 772 0.17 -26.43 -8.58
C ILE A 772 0.25 -27.52 -9.64
N THR A 773 0.52 -28.76 -9.22
CA THR A 773 0.53 -29.94 -10.09
C THR A 773 -0.85 -30.60 -10.15
N PRO A 774 -1.23 -31.23 -11.27
CA PRO A 774 -2.45 -32.04 -11.34
C PRO A 774 -2.36 -33.27 -10.43
N PHE A 775 -3.51 -33.74 -9.96
CA PHE A 775 -3.68 -34.93 -9.14
C PHE A 775 -4.62 -35.92 -9.83
N HIS A 776 -4.39 -37.22 -9.67
CA HIS A 776 -5.15 -38.27 -10.33
C HIS A 776 -5.43 -39.41 -9.36
N HIS A 777 -6.69 -39.84 -9.26
CA HIS A 777 -7.09 -40.97 -8.44
C HIS A 777 -8.25 -41.75 -9.08
N PRO A 778 -8.30 -43.10 -9.00
CA PRO A 778 -9.38 -43.89 -9.60
C PRO A 778 -10.79 -43.52 -9.10
N ASN A 779 -10.92 -43.16 -7.83
CA ASN A 779 -12.21 -42.84 -7.20
C ASN A 779 -12.65 -41.37 -7.40
N MET A 780 -12.05 -40.63 -8.33
CA MET A 780 -12.30 -39.19 -8.53
C MET A 780 -13.42 -38.94 -9.55
N GLU A 781 -14.68 -38.95 -9.08
CA GLU A 781 -15.86 -38.73 -9.93
C GLU A 781 -16.52 -37.35 -9.74
N VAL A 782 -16.93 -36.72 -10.85
CA VAL A 782 -17.70 -35.45 -10.85
C VAL A 782 -19.19 -35.72 -10.65
N THR A 783 -19.56 -36.21 -9.46
CA THR A 783 -20.95 -36.58 -9.15
C THR A 783 -21.81 -35.37 -8.80
N SER A 784 -22.91 -35.16 -9.56
CA SER A 784 -23.85 -34.04 -9.41
C SER A 784 -24.58 -33.93 -8.06
N ARG A 785 -24.46 -34.94 -7.19
CA ARG A 785 -24.96 -34.89 -5.80
C ARG A 785 -24.01 -34.17 -4.84
N GLN A 786 -22.75 -33.97 -5.22
CA GLN A 786 -21.72 -33.36 -4.38
C GLN A 786 -21.51 -31.87 -4.68
N THR A 787 -21.72 -31.43 -5.92
CA THR A 787 -21.41 -30.07 -6.42
C THR A 787 -22.40 -28.95 -6.03
N TYR A 788 -23.30 -29.19 -5.06
CA TYR A 788 -24.34 -28.23 -4.68
C TYR A 788 -24.54 -28.17 -3.16
N TRP A 789 -24.37 -26.98 -2.58
CA TRP A 789 -24.73 -26.72 -1.19
C TRP A 789 -26.24 -26.46 -1.07
N LYS A 790 -26.94 -27.31 -0.34
CA LYS A 790 -28.40 -27.25 -0.18
C LYS A 790 -28.79 -26.20 0.86
N LYS A 791 -29.92 -25.53 0.66
CA LYS A 791 -30.50 -24.65 1.68
C LYS A 791 -31.01 -25.49 2.85
N MET A 792 -30.30 -25.44 3.98
CA MET A 792 -30.72 -26.07 5.23
C MET A 792 -31.78 -25.21 5.92
N SER A 793 -32.65 -25.86 6.70
CA SER A 793 -33.70 -25.20 7.49
C SER A 793 -33.21 -24.63 8.83
N SER A 794 -32.04 -25.06 9.28
CA SER A 794 -31.40 -24.64 10.53
C SER A 794 -29.88 -24.60 10.38
N THR A 795 -29.22 -23.79 11.20
CA THR A 795 -27.76 -23.66 11.27
C THR A 795 -27.11 -24.98 11.68
N MET A 796 -26.06 -25.38 10.97
CA MET A 796 -25.33 -26.63 11.21
C MET A 796 -24.39 -26.52 12.41
N LEU A 797 -24.34 -27.56 13.26
CA LEU A 797 -23.48 -27.61 14.43
C LEU A 797 -22.30 -28.56 14.20
N ILE A 798 -21.09 -27.99 14.23
CA ILE A 798 -19.82 -28.71 14.00
C ILE A 798 -19.11 -28.87 15.35
N GLY A 799 -18.75 -30.11 15.70
CA GLY A 799 -18.13 -30.44 16.97
C GLY A 799 -16.61 -30.40 16.87
N HIS A 800 -15.99 -29.44 17.55
CA HIS A 800 -14.55 -29.25 17.62
C HIS A 800 -13.91 -30.21 18.63
N ARG A 801 -12.93 -31.02 18.18
CA ARG A 801 -12.00 -31.87 18.96
C ARG A 801 -12.55 -32.83 20.04
N GLY A 802 -13.88 -32.96 20.17
CA GLY A 802 -14.53 -34.11 20.77
C GLY A 802 -15.30 -33.88 22.07
N LEU A 803 -14.78 -33.03 22.96
CA LEU A 803 -15.50 -32.59 24.17
C LEU A 803 -15.09 -31.20 24.66
N GLY A 804 -14.38 -30.46 23.81
CA GLY A 804 -13.82 -29.15 24.08
C GLY A 804 -12.42 -29.13 24.68
N LYS A 805 -11.82 -27.93 24.63
CA LYS A 805 -10.51 -27.60 25.24
C LYS A 805 -10.44 -28.04 26.70
N ASN A 806 -9.43 -28.82 27.06
CA ASN A 806 -9.22 -29.29 28.44
C ASN A 806 -8.87 -28.10 29.36
N LEU A 807 -9.56 -27.99 30.50
CA LEU A 807 -9.49 -26.84 31.42
C LEU A 807 -8.87 -27.22 32.77
N THR A 808 -7.96 -26.37 33.26
CA THR A 808 -7.27 -26.50 34.56
C THR A 808 -8.19 -26.41 35.78
N SER A 809 -9.33 -25.72 35.65
CA SER A 809 -10.32 -25.54 36.71
C SER A 809 -11.19 -26.78 36.96
N ASN A 810 -11.34 -27.64 35.95
CA ASN A 810 -12.24 -28.79 36.01
C ASN A 810 -11.63 -29.96 36.78
N ARG A 811 -12.26 -30.33 37.91
CA ARG A 811 -11.86 -31.47 38.77
C ARG A 811 -12.46 -32.82 38.34
N SER A 812 -13.19 -32.85 37.21
CA SER A 812 -13.78 -34.04 36.62
C SER A 812 -12.83 -34.76 35.66
N LEU A 813 -13.09 -36.06 35.44
CA LEU A 813 -12.46 -36.83 34.36
C LEU A 813 -12.77 -36.17 33.01
N GLN A 814 -11.71 -35.82 32.28
CA GLN A 814 -11.76 -35.29 30.92
C GLN A 814 -11.23 -36.34 29.94
N LEU A 815 -11.52 -36.20 28.64
CA LEU A 815 -10.99 -37.09 27.59
C LEU A 815 -9.74 -36.46 26.98
N GLY A 816 -8.76 -37.30 26.59
CA GLY A 816 -7.53 -36.81 25.97
C GLY A 816 -7.82 -36.13 24.61
N GLU A 817 -7.21 -34.97 24.39
CA GLU A 817 -7.28 -34.24 23.12
C GLU A 817 -6.53 -35.00 22.02
N ASN A 818 -6.97 -34.87 20.77
CA ASN A 818 -6.44 -35.56 19.59
C ASN A 818 -6.59 -37.10 19.62
N THR A 819 -7.52 -37.62 20.42
CA THR A 819 -7.79 -39.07 20.56
C THR A 819 -9.13 -39.47 19.95
N LEU A 820 -9.20 -40.69 19.39
CA LEU A 820 -10.44 -41.22 18.82
C LEU A 820 -11.66 -41.18 19.79
N PRO A 821 -11.52 -41.52 21.09
CA PRO A 821 -12.63 -41.42 22.04
C PRO A 821 -13.24 -40.03 22.21
N SER A 822 -12.45 -38.94 22.04
CA SER A 822 -13.03 -37.58 22.08
C SER A 822 -13.92 -37.36 20.87
N PHE A 823 -13.45 -37.63 19.65
CA PHE A 823 -14.23 -37.44 18.41
C PHE A 823 -15.54 -38.25 18.40
N ILE A 824 -15.54 -39.45 18.98
CA ILE A 824 -16.76 -40.26 19.20
C ILE A 824 -17.74 -39.55 20.16
N ALA A 825 -17.25 -38.88 21.20
CA ALA A 825 -18.10 -38.15 22.14
C ALA A 825 -18.83 -36.98 21.48
N ALA A 826 -18.16 -36.12 20.70
CA ALA A 826 -18.81 -34.98 20.02
C ALA A 826 -19.94 -35.43 19.08
N ALA A 827 -19.73 -36.51 18.33
CA ALA A 827 -20.75 -37.12 17.50
C ALA A 827 -21.96 -37.59 18.33
N ASN A 828 -21.72 -38.31 19.44
CA ASN A 828 -22.78 -38.79 20.34
C ASN A 828 -23.56 -37.65 21.03
N LEU A 829 -22.94 -36.48 21.25
CA LEU A 829 -23.61 -35.27 21.75
C LEU A 829 -24.50 -34.59 20.69
N GLY A 830 -24.33 -34.94 19.41
CA GLY A 830 -25.18 -34.51 18.30
C GLY A 830 -24.54 -33.53 17.32
N ALA A 831 -23.21 -33.50 17.23
CA ALA A 831 -22.53 -32.80 16.14
C ALA A 831 -22.82 -33.49 14.79
N GLN A 832 -23.14 -32.71 13.75
CA GLN A 832 -23.41 -33.26 12.41
C GLN A 832 -22.10 -33.55 11.66
N TYR A 833 -21.09 -32.70 11.90
CA TYR A 833 -19.73 -32.87 11.46
C TYR A 833 -18.80 -32.83 12.67
N VAL A 834 -17.72 -33.60 12.61
CA VAL A 834 -16.61 -33.50 13.57
C VAL A 834 -15.42 -32.87 12.87
N GLU A 835 -14.78 -31.91 13.55
CA GLU A 835 -13.63 -31.18 13.05
C GLU A 835 -12.33 -31.66 13.71
N PHE A 836 -11.28 -31.78 12.89
CA PHE A 836 -9.95 -32.18 13.33
C PHE A 836 -8.85 -31.68 12.38
N ASP A 837 -7.71 -31.35 13.00
CA ASP A 837 -6.46 -30.95 12.37
C ASP A 837 -5.70 -32.15 11.79
N VAL A 838 -5.33 -32.08 10.51
CA VAL A 838 -4.46 -33.06 9.85
C VAL A 838 -3.09 -32.45 9.57
N GLN A 839 -2.05 -33.10 10.09
CA GLN A 839 -0.65 -32.82 9.78
C GLN A 839 0.03 -34.07 9.18
N LEU A 840 1.19 -33.90 8.53
CA LEU A 840 2.02 -35.02 8.07
C LEU A 840 3.22 -35.24 8.99
N THR A 841 3.44 -36.50 9.34
CA THR A 841 4.71 -36.99 9.90
C THR A 841 5.83 -36.95 8.86
N LYS A 842 7.08 -37.09 9.30
CA LYS A 842 8.28 -37.22 8.47
C LYS A 842 8.17 -38.29 7.38
N ASP A 843 7.49 -39.39 7.68
CA ASP A 843 7.26 -40.52 6.76
C ASP A 843 6.09 -40.30 5.81
N HIS A 844 5.50 -39.09 5.82
CA HIS A 844 4.33 -38.67 5.03
C HIS A 844 3.07 -39.49 5.35
N VAL A 845 2.82 -39.77 6.64
CA VAL A 845 1.55 -40.35 7.10
C VAL A 845 0.68 -39.26 7.74
N PRO A 846 -0.59 -39.10 7.32
CA PRO A 846 -1.55 -38.18 7.94
C PRO A 846 -1.92 -38.58 9.37
N VAL A 847 -1.57 -37.70 10.32
CA VAL A 847 -1.86 -37.84 11.75
C VAL A 847 -2.75 -36.69 12.24
N ILE A 848 -3.48 -36.96 13.32
CA ILE A 848 -4.43 -36.00 13.90
C ILE A 848 -3.79 -35.32 15.09
N TYR A 849 -3.43 -34.04 14.95
CA TYR A 849 -2.75 -33.28 16.01
C TYR A 849 -2.82 -31.77 15.75
N HIS A 850 -3.12 -30.97 16.78
CA HIS A 850 -3.53 -29.58 16.61
C HIS A 850 -2.50 -28.50 16.92
N ASP A 851 -1.56 -28.72 17.84
CA ASP A 851 -0.41 -27.82 18.01
C ASP A 851 0.62 -28.15 16.91
N PHE A 852 1.45 -27.19 16.49
CA PHE A 852 2.55 -27.50 15.55
C PHE A 852 3.71 -28.28 16.22
N LEU A 853 3.84 -28.12 17.54
CA LEU A 853 4.83 -28.77 18.40
C LEU A 853 4.19 -29.90 19.23
N VAL A 854 4.83 -31.07 19.24
CA VAL A 854 4.47 -32.21 20.11
C VAL A 854 5.34 -32.13 21.36
N SER A 855 4.78 -31.60 22.44
CA SER A 855 5.51 -31.25 23.67
C SER A 855 5.38 -32.31 24.78
N GLU A 856 4.46 -33.28 24.65
CA GLU A 856 4.10 -34.29 25.67
C GLU A 856 5.27 -35.13 26.20
N THR A 857 6.41 -35.16 25.49
CA THR A 857 7.62 -35.87 25.93
C THR A 857 8.51 -35.07 26.89
N GLY A 858 8.19 -33.79 27.15
CA GLY A 858 9.10 -32.84 27.81
C GLY A 858 10.21 -32.33 26.88
N ILE A 859 9.95 -32.33 25.57
CA ILE A 859 10.79 -31.80 24.50
C ILE A 859 9.82 -31.27 23.43
N ASP A 860 10.00 -30.04 22.96
CA ASP A 860 9.20 -29.47 21.88
C ASP A 860 9.73 -29.95 20.52
N ALA A 861 8.92 -30.71 19.76
CA ALA A 861 9.32 -31.27 18.47
C ALA A 861 8.23 -31.08 17.39
N PRO A 862 8.53 -30.49 16.21
CA PRO A 862 7.54 -30.34 15.15
C PRO A 862 7.04 -31.68 14.60
N VAL A 863 5.72 -31.81 14.36
CA VAL A 863 5.10 -33.06 13.86
C VAL A 863 5.81 -33.62 12.62
N HIS A 864 6.20 -32.75 11.69
CA HIS A 864 6.86 -33.11 10.43
C HIS A 864 8.33 -33.57 10.58
N THR A 865 8.90 -33.54 11.79
CA THR A 865 10.22 -34.09 12.12
C THR A 865 10.14 -35.50 12.72
N LEU A 866 8.99 -35.88 13.27
CA LEU A 866 8.74 -37.17 13.92
C LEU A 866 8.31 -38.23 12.89
N THR A 867 8.77 -39.46 13.08
CA THR A 867 8.24 -40.64 12.37
C THR A 867 6.87 -41.03 12.92
N LEU A 868 6.08 -41.81 12.16
CA LEU A 868 4.78 -42.31 12.64
C LEU A 868 4.94 -43.15 13.92
N GLU A 869 5.93 -44.03 13.97
CA GLU A 869 6.18 -44.89 15.14
C GLU A 869 6.52 -44.05 16.37
N GLN A 870 7.37 -43.03 16.23
CA GLN A 870 7.66 -42.09 17.32
C GLN A 870 6.39 -41.37 17.76
N PHE A 871 5.62 -40.78 16.84
CA PHE A 871 4.41 -40.02 17.16
C PHE A 871 3.37 -40.85 17.94
N LEU A 872 3.11 -42.09 17.51
CA LEU A 872 2.14 -42.97 18.19
C LEU A 872 2.63 -43.46 19.57
N HIS A 873 3.94 -43.61 19.77
CA HIS A 873 4.51 -44.05 21.04
C HIS A 873 4.60 -42.95 22.11
N ILE A 874 4.43 -41.67 21.77
CA ILE A 874 4.48 -40.54 22.73
C ILE A 874 3.44 -40.66 23.84
N ASN A 875 2.27 -41.24 23.57
CA ASN A 875 1.18 -41.43 24.52
C ASN A 875 0.75 -42.92 24.64
N SER A 876 1.73 -43.84 24.69
CA SER A 876 1.43 -45.28 24.77
C SER A 876 0.84 -45.69 26.12
N ASP A 877 -0.29 -46.39 26.09
CA ASP A 877 -1.12 -46.88 27.22
C ASP A 877 -0.30 -47.40 28.43
N THR A 878 0.03 -46.51 29.39
CA THR A 878 0.79 -46.85 30.61
C THR A 878 -0.09 -47.56 31.63
N ARG A 879 -0.53 -48.77 31.27
CA ARG A 879 -1.23 -49.69 32.17
C ARG A 879 -0.40 -49.91 33.42
N ARG A 880 -0.90 -49.38 34.55
CA ARG A 880 -0.36 -49.64 35.89
C ARG A 880 -0.09 -51.15 36.04
N PRO A 881 1.14 -51.59 36.38
CA PRO A 881 1.44 -53.00 36.55
C PRO A 881 0.57 -53.56 37.68
N ASN A 882 -0.42 -54.37 37.30
CA ASN A 882 -1.54 -54.68 38.18
C ASN A 882 -1.08 -55.65 39.28
N GLN A 883 -1.01 -55.16 40.53
CA GLN A 883 -0.59 -55.94 41.71
C GLN A 883 -1.66 -56.99 42.10
N ASN A 884 -1.86 -58.03 41.28
CA ASN A 884 -2.53 -59.28 41.67
C ASN A 884 -2.42 -60.37 40.57
N SER A 885 -1.25 -61.02 40.44
CA SER A 885 -1.13 -62.28 39.67
C SER A 885 0.05 -63.18 40.09
N ALA A 886 0.45 -63.14 41.37
CA ALA A 886 1.51 -64.00 41.91
C ALA A 886 1.07 -65.47 42.10
N LYS A 887 0.89 -66.21 41.00
CA LYS A 887 0.75 -67.69 41.02
C LYS A 887 2.03 -68.34 40.46
N LYS A 888 2.80 -68.96 41.35
CA LYS A 888 4.02 -69.71 41.01
C LYS A 888 3.70 -70.92 40.12
N PRO A 889 4.45 -71.17 39.04
CA PRO A 889 4.66 -72.53 38.56
C PRO A 889 5.65 -73.26 39.49
N ILE A 890 5.40 -74.54 39.76
CA ILE A 890 6.30 -75.40 40.54
C ILE A 890 7.20 -76.16 39.57
N PHE A 891 8.51 -75.94 39.63
CA PHE A 891 9.48 -76.80 38.95
C PHE A 891 9.85 -78.00 39.83
N LYS A 892 10.03 -79.16 39.19
CA LYS A 892 10.53 -80.39 39.81
C LYS A 892 12.03 -80.54 39.55
N THR A 893 12.70 -81.19 40.49
CA THR A 893 13.96 -81.93 40.34
C THR A 893 13.89 -82.97 39.20
N GLU A 894 14.96 -83.54 38.64
CA GLU A 894 16.39 -83.74 39.01
C GLU A 894 17.15 -84.21 37.72
N PRO A 895 18.42 -84.67 37.72
CA PRO A 895 19.59 -84.36 38.57
C PRO A 895 20.79 -83.83 37.72
N GLY A 896 21.89 -83.38 38.36
CA GLY A 896 23.13 -83.05 37.63
C GLY A 896 24.26 -82.44 38.47
N GLU A 897 25.15 -83.27 39.00
CA GLU A 897 26.36 -82.93 39.79
C GLU A 897 27.56 -83.75 39.28
N PRO A 898 28.82 -83.45 39.69
CA PRO A 898 29.44 -82.17 40.06
C PRO A 898 30.79 -81.94 39.31
N GLY A 899 31.59 -80.89 39.60
CA GLY A 899 32.91 -80.80 38.94
C GLY A 899 33.88 -79.60 39.09
N GLU A 900 33.90 -78.85 40.21
CA GLU A 900 35.06 -78.07 40.73
C GLU A 900 35.83 -77.01 39.84
N PRO A 901 36.68 -76.11 40.44
CA PRO A 901 37.03 -74.82 39.80
C PRO A 901 38.53 -74.50 39.60
N GLY A 902 38.84 -73.48 38.77
CA GLY A 902 40.15 -72.82 38.72
C GLY A 902 40.22 -71.64 37.74
N GLY A 903 40.79 -70.49 38.14
CA GLY A 903 40.82 -69.27 37.30
C GLY A 903 41.53 -68.07 37.95
N PHE A 904 42.86 -68.12 38.00
CA PHE A 904 43.74 -67.27 38.83
C PHE A 904 43.69 -65.72 38.65
N ARG A 905 43.87 -65.04 39.79
CA ARG A 905 44.45 -63.68 39.96
C ARG A 905 45.85 -63.56 39.33
N ALA A 906 46.45 -62.40 39.00
CA ALA A 906 46.04 -60.98 38.84
C ALA A 906 47.31 -60.16 38.44
N ARG A 907 47.21 -58.81 38.44
CA ARG A 907 48.29 -57.77 38.31
C ARG A 907 48.76 -57.47 36.86
N SER A 908 49.14 -56.24 36.48
CA SER A 908 48.99 -54.91 37.12
C SER A 908 49.38 -53.76 36.16
N ASN A 909 48.98 -52.51 36.51
CA ASN A 909 49.40 -51.21 35.94
C ASN A 909 48.77 -50.81 34.57
N SER A 910 48.43 -49.53 34.31
CA SER A 910 48.25 -48.35 35.18
C SER A 910 47.55 -47.18 34.45
N LEU A 911 47.03 -46.20 35.22
CA LEU A 911 46.73 -44.79 34.84
C LEU A 911 45.61 -44.47 33.80
N ALA A 912 44.39 -44.21 34.29
CA ALA A 912 43.47 -43.16 33.79
C ALA A 912 42.32 -42.92 34.83
N PRO A 913 41.74 -41.70 34.96
CA PRO A 913 40.82 -41.39 36.06
C PRO A 913 39.33 -41.69 35.78
N LYS A 914 38.62 -42.00 36.88
CA LYS A 914 37.16 -42.04 37.12
C LYS A 914 36.24 -41.64 35.93
N ARG A 915 35.51 -42.61 35.39
CA ARG A 915 34.17 -42.36 34.82
C ARG A 915 33.16 -42.40 35.97
N SER A 916 32.39 -41.32 36.18
CA SER A 916 31.48 -41.20 37.32
C SER A 916 30.20 -42.02 37.15
N GLN A 917 29.88 -42.77 38.21
CA GLN A 917 28.63 -43.48 38.54
C GLN A 917 27.42 -43.22 37.61
N SER A 918 26.98 -44.26 36.90
CA SER A 918 25.60 -44.38 36.47
C SER A 918 24.71 -44.73 37.67
N MET A 919 24.14 -43.72 38.32
CA MET A 919 23.09 -43.94 39.32
C MET A 919 21.79 -44.29 38.61
N GLY A 920 21.40 -45.56 38.65
CA GLY A 920 20.08 -45.98 38.19
C GLY A 920 19.00 -45.52 39.18
N PHE A 921 18.22 -44.52 38.80
CA PHE A 921 17.19 -43.95 39.67
C PHE A 921 15.82 -44.61 39.40
N ALA A 922 15.49 -45.61 40.23
CA ALA A 922 14.25 -46.36 40.10
C ALA A 922 13.18 -45.80 41.06
N GLY A 923 12.61 -44.63 40.77
CA GLY A 923 11.45 -44.14 41.55
C GLY A 923 11.12 -42.64 41.53
N SER A 924 10.95 -42.01 40.36
CA SER A 924 10.46 -40.60 40.28
C SER A 924 9.74 -40.23 38.97
N GLY A 925 9.40 -41.19 38.11
CA GLY A 925 9.03 -40.94 36.70
C GLY A 925 7.80 -40.07 36.38
N LEU A 926 7.02 -39.64 37.38
CA LEU A 926 6.02 -38.57 37.22
C LEU A 926 6.62 -37.19 37.55
N GLU A 927 7.42 -37.09 38.60
CA GLU A 927 8.12 -35.86 39.00
C GLU A 927 9.18 -35.48 37.96
N ASP A 928 9.96 -36.44 37.46
CA ASP A 928 10.90 -36.26 36.34
C ASP A 928 10.20 -35.72 35.07
N MET A 929 8.98 -36.19 34.80
CA MET A 929 8.20 -35.75 33.64
C MET A 929 7.60 -34.36 33.87
N ASP A 930 6.98 -34.11 35.03
CA ASP A 930 6.49 -32.78 35.39
C ASP A 930 7.63 -31.75 35.45
N GLU A 931 8.86 -32.13 35.82
CA GLU A 931 10.05 -31.28 35.70
C GLU A 931 10.45 -30.99 34.26
N ARG A 932 10.57 -32.03 33.41
CA ARG A 932 10.87 -31.82 31.99
C ARG A 932 9.80 -30.98 31.29
N MET A 933 8.54 -31.17 31.63
CA MET A 933 7.42 -30.40 31.05
C MET A 933 7.48 -28.92 31.41
N LYS A 934 7.96 -28.51 32.59
CA LYS A 934 8.20 -27.08 32.94
C LYS A 934 9.12 -26.35 31.96
N HIS A 935 9.95 -27.08 31.21
CA HIS A 935 10.88 -26.50 30.24
C HIS A 935 10.31 -26.39 28.82
N THR A 936 9.17 -27.03 28.52
CA THR A 936 8.48 -26.91 27.22
C THR A 936 7.87 -25.52 27.02
N LYS A 937 7.75 -25.07 25.76
CA LYS A 937 7.12 -23.79 25.40
C LYS A 937 5.65 -23.75 25.80
N ASP A 938 4.90 -24.79 25.43
CA ASP A 938 3.50 -25.00 25.85
C ASP A 938 3.27 -24.77 27.35
N PHE A 939 4.12 -25.31 28.22
CA PHE A 939 3.94 -25.21 29.67
C PHE A 939 4.31 -23.82 30.20
N LYS A 940 5.29 -23.13 29.60
CA LYS A 940 5.63 -21.74 29.97
C LYS A 940 4.49 -20.79 29.63
N ASP A 941 3.90 -20.97 28.45
CA ASP A 941 2.90 -20.05 27.89
C ASP A 941 1.50 -20.33 28.46
N LYS A 942 1.08 -21.61 28.49
CA LYS A 942 -0.27 -22.05 28.88
C LYS A 942 -0.36 -22.44 30.37
N GLY A 943 0.76 -22.73 31.04
CA GLY A 943 0.82 -23.20 32.44
C GLY A 943 0.44 -24.69 32.65
N PHE A 944 0.06 -25.38 31.58
CA PHE A 944 -0.27 -26.82 31.54
C PHE A 944 -0.33 -27.33 30.09
N LYS A 945 -0.26 -28.66 29.91
CA LYS A 945 -0.58 -29.35 28.64
C LYS A 945 -1.73 -30.32 28.86
N GLY A 946 -2.67 -30.38 27.91
CA GLY A 946 -4.00 -31.00 28.06
C GLY A 946 -4.06 -32.53 28.17
N ASN A 947 -2.94 -33.24 28.03
CA ASN A 947 -2.86 -34.71 28.06
C ASN A 947 -2.00 -35.28 29.21
N THR A 948 -1.32 -34.41 29.97
CA THR A 948 -0.19 -34.79 30.85
C THR A 948 -0.59 -35.09 32.30
N ARG A 949 -1.63 -34.42 32.83
CA ARG A 949 -2.07 -34.61 34.22
C ARG A 949 -2.95 -35.88 34.35
N GLY A 950 -2.82 -36.62 35.45
CA GLY A 950 -3.52 -37.90 35.69
C GLY A 950 -5.06 -37.87 35.82
N ASN A 951 -5.71 -36.78 35.39
CA ASN A 951 -7.17 -36.60 35.38
C ASN A 951 -7.81 -36.85 34.00
N PHE A 952 -7.00 -37.18 32.98
CA PHE A 952 -7.47 -37.46 31.63
C PHE A 952 -7.60 -38.97 31.36
N ILE A 953 -8.64 -39.35 30.62
CA ILE A 953 -8.72 -40.67 29.99
C ILE A 953 -7.74 -40.65 28.80
N GLN A 954 -6.52 -41.14 29.05
CA GLN A 954 -5.49 -41.26 28.03
C GLN A 954 -5.82 -42.36 27.02
N ALA A 955 -5.50 -42.09 25.76
CA ALA A 955 -5.58 -43.00 24.63
C ALA A 955 -4.51 -42.55 23.60
N PRO A 956 -4.00 -43.46 22.75
CA PRO A 956 -3.05 -43.08 21.72
C PRO A 956 -3.66 -42.08 20.73
N PHE A 957 -2.81 -41.21 20.17
CA PHE A 957 -3.22 -40.25 19.13
C PHE A 957 -3.77 -40.97 17.89
N ALA A 958 -4.73 -40.34 17.21
CA ALA A 958 -5.36 -40.93 16.02
C ALA A 958 -4.55 -40.68 14.74
N THR A 959 -4.58 -41.64 13.80
CA THR A 959 -4.29 -41.37 12.39
C THR A 959 -5.57 -41.01 11.64
N LEU A 960 -5.45 -40.40 10.46
CA LEU A 960 -6.62 -40.15 9.59
C LEU A 960 -7.32 -41.47 9.19
N GLU A 961 -6.54 -42.54 9.01
CA GLU A 961 -7.04 -43.88 8.67
C GLU A 961 -7.82 -44.55 9.83
N ASP A 962 -7.46 -44.24 11.09
CA ASP A 962 -8.25 -44.64 12.26
C ASP A 962 -9.62 -43.96 12.30
N LEU A 963 -9.67 -42.64 12.04
CA LEU A 963 -10.93 -41.89 12.06
C LEU A 963 -11.91 -42.43 11.01
N PHE A 964 -11.48 -42.59 9.76
CA PHE A 964 -12.34 -43.11 8.69
C PHE A 964 -12.92 -44.49 9.00
N ARG A 965 -12.13 -45.40 9.60
CA ARG A 965 -12.54 -46.78 9.92
C ARG A 965 -13.37 -46.93 11.18
N LYS A 966 -13.25 -46.01 12.15
CA LYS A 966 -13.79 -46.20 13.51
C LYS A 966 -14.92 -45.22 13.87
N LEU A 967 -15.07 -44.09 13.18
CA LEU A 967 -16.24 -43.21 13.32
C LEU A 967 -17.38 -43.68 12.41
N PRO A 968 -18.65 -43.73 12.87
CA PRO A 968 -19.81 -44.06 12.04
C PRO A 968 -19.92 -43.24 10.75
N GLU A 969 -20.28 -43.87 9.62
CA GLU A 969 -20.28 -43.24 8.28
C GLU A 969 -21.24 -42.05 8.12
N HIS A 970 -22.30 -41.97 8.94
CA HIS A 970 -23.29 -40.90 8.88
C HIS A 970 -22.79 -39.55 9.43
N ILE A 971 -21.62 -39.53 10.08
CA ILE A 971 -20.99 -38.32 10.64
C ILE A 971 -20.07 -37.72 9.57
N GLY A 972 -20.30 -36.45 9.23
CA GLY A 972 -19.43 -35.73 8.31
C GLY A 972 -18.08 -35.36 8.93
N PHE A 973 -17.04 -35.19 8.12
CA PHE A 973 -15.73 -34.71 8.56
C PHE A 973 -15.48 -33.28 8.05
N ASN A 974 -15.07 -32.37 8.93
CA ASN A 974 -14.39 -31.15 8.54
C ASN A 974 -12.89 -31.37 8.75
N ILE A 975 -12.13 -31.45 7.66
CA ILE A 975 -10.71 -31.79 7.67
C ILE A 975 -9.92 -30.48 7.57
N GLU A 976 -9.41 -30.00 8.71
CA GLU A 976 -8.52 -28.84 8.72
C GLU A 976 -7.12 -29.27 8.25
N MET A 977 -6.73 -28.77 7.10
CA MET A 977 -5.42 -29.02 6.49
C MET A 977 -4.40 -28.06 7.11
N LYS A 978 -3.87 -28.44 8.28
CA LYS A 978 -2.95 -27.62 9.07
C LYS A 978 -1.54 -27.67 8.48
N TYR A 979 -1.10 -26.53 7.94
CA TYR A 979 0.20 -26.37 7.28
C TYR A 979 0.83 -25.05 7.75
N PRO A 980 2.07 -25.05 8.28
CA PRO A 980 2.65 -23.88 8.92
C PRO A 980 3.00 -22.78 7.91
N MET A 981 2.65 -21.55 8.27
CA MET A 981 3.10 -20.32 7.63
C MET A 981 4.45 -19.87 8.21
N LEU A 982 5.12 -18.92 7.54
CA LEU A 982 6.43 -18.43 7.98
C LEU A 982 6.38 -17.81 9.38
N HIS A 983 5.38 -16.98 9.67
CA HIS A 983 5.27 -16.30 10.97
C HIS A 983 4.92 -17.25 12.11
N GLU A 984 4.01 -18.22 11.90
CA GLU A 984 3.72 -19.28 12.89
C GLU A 984 4.99 -20.09 13.23
N SER A 985 5.84 -20.32 12.23
CA SER A 985 7.11 -21.02 12.40
C SER A 985 8.13 -20.17 13.18
N GLU A 986 8.21 -18.87 12.89
CA GLU A 986 9.06 -17.90 13.62
C GLU A 986 8.57 -17.74 15.08
N GLU A 987 7.26 -17.61 15.29
CA GLU A 987 6.62 -17.48 16.61
C GLU A 987 6.83 -18.72 17.47
N HIS A 988 6.71 -19.93 16.89
CA HIS A 988 6.92 -21.19 17.60
C HIS A 988 8.40 -21.63 17.67
N GLU A 989 9.36 -20.83 17.20
CA GLU A 989 10.80 -21.18 17.15
C GLU A 989 11.09 -22.48 16.38
N MET A 990 10.34 -22.71 15.30
CA MET A 990 10.45 -23.88 14.42
C MET A 990 11.45 -23.67 13.27
N ASP A 991 11.87 -24.78 12.66
CA ASP A 991 12.60 -24.77 11.39
C ASP A 991 11.81 -24.02 10.29
N THR A 992 12.46 -23.14 9.53
CA THR A 992 11.83 -22.33 8.45
C THR A 992 11.51 -23.11 7.16
N TYR A 993 11.46 -24.44 7.23
CA TYR A 993 11.08 -25.31 6.12
C TYR A 993 9.89 -26.20 6.50
N ALA A 994 9.12 -26.61 5.50
CA ALA A 994 8.00 -27.53 5.67
C ALA A 994 8.04 -28.65 4.61
N VAL A 995 7.09 -29.58 4.69
CA VAL A 995 6.83 -30.58 3.64
C VAL A 995 6.40 -29.84 2.35
N GLU A 996 6.81 -30.31 1.17
CA GLU A 996 6.42 -29.68 -0.08
C GLU A 996 4.88 -29.71 -0.28
N LEU A 997 4.31 -28.58 -0.67
CA LEU A 997 2.87 -28.29 -0.62
C LEU A 997 2.01 -29.24 -1.50
N ASN A 998 2.46 -29.56 -2.71
CA ASN A 998 1.77 -30.52 -3.57
C ASN A 998 1.81 -31.91 -2.95
N SER A 999 2.98 -32.38 -2.50
CA SER A 999 3.13 -33.65 -1.80
C SER A 999 2.32 -33.72 -0.50
N PHE A 1000 2.08 -32.60 0.19
CA PHE A 1000 1.20 -32.53 1.35
C PHE A 1000 -0.26 -32.79 0.94
N CYS A 1001 -0.79 -32.01 0.00
CA CYS A 1001 -2.15 -32.17 -0.51
C CYS A 1001 -2.39 -33.56 -1.13
N ASP A 1002 -1.49 -34.05 -1.98
CA ASP A 1002 -1.64 -35.32 -2.71
C ASP A 1002 -1.66 -36.53 -1.76
N THR A 1003 -0.88 -36.49 -0.67
CA THR A 1003 -0.86 -37.54 0.35
C THR A 1003 -2.20 -37.63 1.09
N VAL A 1004 -2.77 -36.48 1.50
CA VAL A 1004 -4.06 -36.46 2.19
C VAL A 1004 -5.21 -36.78 1.23
N LEU A 1005 -5.19 -36.23 -0.01
CA LEU A 1005 -6.21 -36.50 -1.02
C LEU A 1005 -6.28 -37.98 -1.39
N SER A 1006 -5.14 -38.68 -1.55
CA SER A 1006 -5.13 -40.14 -1.76
C SER A 1006 -5.85 -40.86 -0.62
N LYS A 1007 -5.42 -40.62 0.64
CA LYS A 1007 -6.01 -41.27 1.82
C LYS A 1007 -7.50 -40.95 2.01
N VAL A 1008 -7.95 -39.76 1.62
CA VAL A 1008 -9.37 -39.39 1.61
C VAL A 1008 -10.12 -40.15 0.52
N TYR A 1009 -9.64 -40.17 -0.73
CA TYR A 1009 -10.32 -40.89 -1.81
C TYR A 1009 -10.26 -42.43 -1.67
N ASP A 1010 -9.28 -42.97 -0.94
CA ASP A 1010 -9.21 -44.39 -0.56
C ASP A 1010 -10.29 -44.79 0.47
N LEU A 1011 -10.67 -43.88 1.38
CA LEU A 1011 -11.40 -44.22 2.62
C LEU A 1011 -12.73 -43.48 2.83
N ALA A 1012 -13.09 -42.48 1.99
CA ALA A 1012 -14.28 -41.66 2.17
C ALA A 1012 -15.61 -42.44 2.07
N GLY A 1013 -15.70 -43.43 1.19
CA GLY A 1013 -16.94 -44.16 0.93
C GLY A 1013 -18.08 -43.22 0.49
N GLN A 1014 -19.18 -43.19 1.26
CA GLN A 1014 -20.29 -42.24 1.07
C GLN A 1014 -20.33 -41.11 2.11
N ARG A 1015 -19.29 -40.97 2.94
CA ARG A 1015 -19.21 -39.94 4.00
C ARG A 1015 -19.20 -38.53 3.41
N HIS A 1016 -19.88 -37.59 4.05
CA HIS A 1016 -19.74 -36.17 3.72
C HIS A 1016 -18.42 -35.62 4.26
N ILE A 1017 -17.67 -34.91 3.42
CA ILE A 1017 -16.36 -34.34 3.75
C ILE A 1017 -16.34 -32.88 3.31
N ILE A 1018 -15.72 -32.05 4.14
CA ILE A 1018 -15.37 -30.66 3.86
C ILE A 1018 -13.86 -30.53 4.13
N PHE A 1019 -13.13 -29.82 3.27
CA PHE A 1019 -11.77 -29.38 3.55
C PHE A 1019 -11.77 -27.93 4.03
N SER A 1020 -10.90 -27.63 4.98
CA SER A 1020 -10.71 -26.28 5.50
C SER A 1020 -9.21 -26.00 5.71
N SER A 1021 -8.76 -24.74 5.63
CA SER A 1021 -7.38 -24.36 5.99
C SER A 1021 -7.26 -22.85 6.21
N PHE A 1022 -6.40 -22.44 7.13
CA PHE A 1022 -5.92 -21.06 7.27
C PHE A 1022 -4.97 -20.65 6.13
N ASN A 1023 -4.30 -21.62 5.51
CA ASN A 1023 -3.30 -21.35 4.48
C ASN A 1023 -3.99 -21.18 3.10
N PRO A 1024 -3.94 -19.99 2.49
CA PRO A 1024 -4.61 -19.74 1.21
C PRO A 1024 -4.03 -20.58 0.05
N ASP A 1025 -2.73 -20.90 0.09
CA ASP A 1025 -2.09 -21.72 -0.96
C ASP A 1025 -2.53 -23.20 -0.88
N ILE A 1026 -2.81 -23.72 0.32
CA ILE A 1026 -3.50 -25.03 0.49
C ILE A 1026 -4.90 -24.99 -0.14
N CYS A 1027 -5.70 -23.95 0.13
CA CYS A 1027 -7.03 -23.80 -0.46
C CYS A 1027 -6.97 -23.75 -1.99
N LEU A 1028 -5.99 -23.04 -2.57
CA LEU A 1028 -5.73 -23.02 -4.01
C LEU A 1028 -5.35 -24.41 -4.54
N CYS A 1029 -4.34 -25.06 -3.95
CA CYS A 1029 -3.91 -26.40 -4.35
C CYS A 1029 -5.07 -27.40 -4.35
N LEU A 1030 -5.90 -27.41 -3.32
CA LEU A 1030 -7.09 -28.27 -3.26
C LEU A 1030 -8.11 -27.93 -4.36
N SER A 1031 -8.37 -26.64 -4.62
CA SER A 1031 -9.32 -26.19 -5.67
C SER A 1031 -8.87 -26.51 -7.10
N TYR A 1032 -7.60 -26.85 -7.28
CA TYR A 1032 -7.00 -27.23 -8.56
C TYR A 1032 -6.61 -28.71 -8.64
N LYS A 1033 -6.66 -29.48 -7.53
CA LYS A 1033 -6.35 -30.91 -7.48
C LYS A 1033 -7.57 -31.84 -7.42
N GLN A 1034 -8.76 -31.37 -7.03
CA GLN A 1034 -9.95 -32.23 -6.94
C GLN A 1034 -11.25 -31.51 -7.35
N PRO A 1035 -12.26 -32.23 -7.91
CA PRO A 1035 -13.46 -31.62 -8.50
C PRO A 1035 -14.65 -31.36 -7.56
N SER A 1036 -14.83 -32.16 -6.51
CA SER A 1036 -16.15 -32.43 -5.92
C SER A 1036 -16.28 -32.21 -4.40
N ILE A 1037 -15.17 -32.10 -3.66
CA ILE A 1037 -15.18 -31.90 -2.21
C ILE A 1037 -15.20 -30.39 -1.92
N PRO A 1038 -16.15 -29.87 -1.12
CA PRO A 1038 -16.19 -28.45 -0.76
C PRO A 1038 -14.94 -28.01 0.02
N ILE A 1039 -14.50 -26.78 -0.25
CA ILE A 1039 -13.36 -26.13 0.40
C ILE A 1039 -13.84 -24.85 1.07
N LEU A 1040 -13.47 -24.66 2.33
CA LEU A 1040 -13.64 -23.44 3.10
C LEU A 1040 -12.27 -22.81 3.39
N PHE A 1041 -12.19 -21.49 3.45
CA PHE A 1041 -11.01 -20.75 3.88
C PHE A 1041 -11.18 -20.28 5.33
N LEU A 1042 -10.22 -20.57 6.22
CA LEU A 1042 -10.20 -20.05 7.59
C LEU A 1042 -9.53 -18.67 7.62
N THR A 1043 -10.01 -17.80 8.50
CA THR A 1043 -9.42 -16.48 8.76
C THR A 1043 -9.76 -16.00 10.15
N ASP A 1044 -8.77 -15.50 10.90
CA ASP A 1044 -9.01 -14.79 12.15
C ASP A 1044 -9.65 -13.41 11.92
N ALA A 1045 -9.81 -12.99 10.66
CA ALA A 1045 -10.51 -11.78 10.24
C ALA A 1045 -9.99 -10.49 10.90
N GLY A 1046 -8.73 -10.48 11.33
CA GLY A 1046 -8.08 -9.38 12.05
C GLY A 1046 -8.08 -9.49 13.59
N CYS A 1047 -8.53 -10.61 14.17
CA CYS A 1047 -8.42 -10.86 15.61
C CYS A 1047 -7.02 -11.26 16.08
N CYS A 1048 -6.14 -11.68 15.17
CA CYS A 1048 -4.77 -12.12 15.45
C CYS A 1048 -3.82 -11.63 14.35
N ASP A 1049 -2.52 -11.50 14.69
CA ASP A 1049 -1.48 -11.05 13.77
C ASP A 1049 -1.20 -12.09 12.67
N VAL A 1050 -1.79 -11.88 11.50
CA VAL A 1050 -1.56 -12.69 10.29
C VAL A 1050 -0.67 -11.94 9.31
N CYS A 1051 0.33 -12.64 8.75
CA CYS A 1051 1.28 -11.98 7.85
C CYS A 1051 0.90 -12.04 6.37
N ASP A 1052 0.05 -13.00 5.94
CA ASP A 1052 -0.41 -13.06 4.55
C ASP A 1052 -1.55 -12.06 4.30
N VAL A 1053 -1.33 -11.13 3.37
CA VAL A 1053 -2.30 -10.10 2.97
C VAL A 1053 -3.69 -10.66 2.60
N ARG A 1054 -3.78 -11.92 2.11
CA ARG A 1054 -5.03 -12.60 1.75
C ARG A 1054 -5.86 -13.04 2.96
N ALA A 1055 -5.23 -13.22 4.12
CA ALA A 1055 -5.86 -13.59 5.38
C ALA A 1055 -6.15 -12.38 6.31
N SER A 1056 -5.51 -11.23 6.02
CA SER A 1056 -5.51 -9.98 6.82
C SER A 1056 -6.85 -9.50 7.39
N SER A 1057 -7.94 -9.76 6.69
CA SER A 1057 -9.24 -9.16 7.00
C SER A 1057 -10.40 -10.00 6.46
N LEU A 1058 -11.58 -9.81 7.05
CA LEU A 1058 -12.81 -10.38 6.52
C LEU A 1058 -13.05 -9.95 5.06
N GLN A 1059 -12.70 -8.71 4.69
CA GLN A 1059 -12.79 -8.22 3.31
C GLN A 1059 -11.93 -9.03 2.33
N GLU A 1060 -10.64 -9.22 2.60
CA GLU A 1060 -9.77 -9.99 1.70
C GLU A 1060 -10.13 -11.47 1.68
N ALA A 1061 -10.56 -12.05 2.80
CA ALA A 1061 -11.07 -13.42 2.84
C ALA A 1061 -12.33 -13.63 1.98
N ILE A 1062 -13.30 -12.70 2.02
CA ILE A 1062 -14.48 -12.72 1.13
C ILE A 1062 -14.05 -12.61 -0.33
N ARG A 1063 -13.17 -11.65 -0.66
CA ARG A 1063 -12.64 -11.44 -2.03
C ARG A 1063 -11.95 -12.70 -2.55
N PHE A 1064 -11.06 -13.30 -1.75
CA PHE A 1064 -10.33 -14.52 -2.07
C PHE A 1064 -11.28 -15.71 -2.30
N ALA A 1065 -12.17 -16.02 -1.35
CA ALA A 1065 -13.09 -17.14 -1.46
C ALA A 1065 -14.04 -17.01 -2.65
N SER A 1066 -14.54 -15.80 -2.93
CA SER A 1066 -15.37 -15.51 -4.10
C SER A 1066 -14.59 -15.65 -5.42
N ARG A 1067 -13.38 -15.05 -5.51
CA ARG A 1067 -12.52 -15.06 -6.70
C ARG A 1067 -12.14 -16.47 -7.18
N TRP A 1068 -11.87 -17.38 -6.24
CA TRP A 1068 -11.48 -18.76 -6.56
C TRP A 1068 -12.65 -19.77 -6.59
N ASN A 1069 -13.88 -19.30 -6.35
CA ASN A 1069 -15.10 -20.11 -6.27
C ASN A 1069 -15.06 -21.20 -5.18
N LEU A 1070 -14.47 -20.86 -4.02
CA LEU A 1070 -14.56 -21.70 -2.82
C LEU A 1070 -16.01 -21.74 -2.31
N LEU A 1071 -16.36 -22.72 -1.46
CA LEU A 1071 -17.71 -22.83 -0.93
C LEU A 1071 -18.07 -21.58 -0.09
N GLY A 1072 -17.15 -21.20 0.79
CA GLY A 1072 -17.39 -20.24 1.87
C GLY A 1072 -16.14 -19.90 2.66
N ILE A 1073 -16.35 -19.15 3.74
CA ILE A 1073 -15.33 -18.80 4.72
C ILE A 1073 -15.74 -19.29 6.12
N VAL A 1074 -14.73 -19.56 6.94
CA VAL A 1074 -14.82 -19.89 8.37
C VAL A 1074 -14.07 -18.79 9.10
N ALA A 1075 -14.77 -17.82 9.67
CA ALA A 1075 -14.14 -16.65 10.30
C ALA A 1075 -14.25 -16.69 11.83
N ALA A 1076 -13.36 -15.98 12.53
CA ALA A 1076 -13.50 -15.76 13.97
C ALA A 1076 -14.90 -15.21 14.31
N ALA A 1077 -15.47 -15.63 15.44
CA ALA A 1077 -16.80 -15.19 15.86
C ALA A 1077 -16.85 -13.74 16.35
N GLU A 1078 -15.74 -13.15 16.79
CA GLU A 1078 -15.68 -11.80 17.37
C GLU A 1078 -16.17 -10.70 16.38
N PRO A 1079 -15.69 -10.58 15.12
CA PRO A 1079 -16.24 -9.62 14.16
C PRO A 1079 -17.75 -9.77 13.93
N PHE A 1080 -18.26 -11.01 13.91
CA PHE A 1080 -19.69 -11.29 13.73
C PHE A 1080 -20.54 -10.99 14.97
N ILE A 1081 -19.97 -11.04 16.17
CA ILE A 1081 -20.65 -10.65 17.41
C ILE A 1081 -20.60 -9.13 17.58
N ASN A 1082 -19.46 -8.51 17.25
CA ASN A 1082 -19.23 -7.07 17.33
C ASN A 1082 -20.02 -6.31 16.25
N SER A 1083 -20.24 -6.91 15.08
CA SER A 1083 -21.00 -6.35 13.96
C SER A 1083 -21.82 -7.43 13.23
N PRO A 1084 -22.99 -7.84 13.78
CA PRO A 1084 -23.78 -8.96 13.24
C PRO A 1084 -24.25 -8.78 11.79
N ARG A 1085 -24.29 -7.55 11.28
CA ARG A 1085 -24.63 -7.28 9.87
C ARG A 1085 -23.61 -7.86 8.89
N LEU A 1086 -22.34 -8.05 9.29
CA LEU A 1086 -21.29 -8.64 8.46
C LEU A 1086 -21.65 -10.04 7.92
N ILE A 1087 -22.41 -10.84 8.68
CA ILE A 1087 -22.92 -12.16 8.22
C ILE A 1087 -23.75 -12.02 6.94
N LYS A 1088 -24.59 -10.97 6.83
CA LYS A 1088 -25.41 -10.72 5.63
C LYS A 1088 -24.53 -10.35 4.44
N ILE A 1089 -23.52 -9.50 4.65
CA ILE A 1089 -22.56 -9.09 3.60
C ILE A 1089 -21.78 -10.30 3.04
N VAL A 1090 -21.36 -11.25 3.89
CA VAL A 1090 -20.76 -12.52 3.45
C VAL A 1090 -21.73 -13.30 2.54
N LYS A 1091 -22.99 -13.44 2.96
CA LYS A 1091 -24.01 -14.21 2.19
C LYS A 1091 -24.47 -13.50 0.90
N GLU A 1092 -24.51 -12.17 0.89
CA GLU A 1092 -24.79 -11.35 -0.30
C GLU A 1092 -23.71 -11.51 -1.38
N ASN A 1093 -22.47 -11.84 -0.99
CA ASN A 1093 -21.40 -12.24 -1.91
C ASN A 1093 -21.54 -13.67 -2.46
N GLY A 1094 -22.62 -14.40 -2.15
CA GLY A 1094 -22.87 -15.75 -2.69
C GLY A 1094 -21.89 -16.80 -2.16
N ILE A 1095 -21.36 -16.61 -0.95
CA ILE A 1095 -20.47 -17.55 -0.25
C ILE A 1095 -21.10 -17.98 1.08
N VAL A 1096 -20.79 -19.20 1.52
CA VAL A 1096 -21.28 -19.76 2.79
C VAL A 1096 -20.53 -19.14 3.97
N CYS A 1097 -21.24 -18.83 5.06
CA CYS A 1097 -20.68 -18.16 6.24
C CYS A 1097 -20.68 -19.10 7.46
N PHE A 1098 -19.50 -19.52 7.90
CA PHE A 1098 -19.29 -20.29 9.14
C PHE A 1098 -18.50 -19.44 10.17
N SER A 1099 -18.62 -19.76 11.45
CA SER A 1099 -17.77 -19.16 12.50
C SER A 1099 -17.13 -20.17 13.46
N TYR A 1100 -16.00 -19.78 14.06
CA TYR A 1100 -15.29 -20.51 15.12
C TYR A 1100 -14.81 -19.59 16.25
N GLY A 1101 -14.26 -20.18 17.32
CA GLY A 1101 -13.63 -19.46 18.44
C GLY A 1101 -14.43 -19.54 19.74
N VAL A 1102 -13.81 -19.10 20.85
CA VAL A 1102 -14.31 -19.33 22.22
C VAL A 1102 -15.72 -18.78 22.45
N LEU A 1103 -16.07 -17.66 21.81
CA LEU A 1103 -17.38 -17.02 21.93
C LEU A 1103 -18.55 -17.90 21.41
N ASN A 1104 -18.28 -18.87 20.53
CA ASN A 1104 -19.28 -19.83 20.07
C ASN A 1104 -19.67 -20.88 21.11
N ASN A 1105 -19.03 -20.89 22.29
CA ASN A 1105 -19.43 -21.73 23.42
C ASN A 1105 -20.51 -21.09 24.31
N ASP A 1106 -20.89 -19.82 24.08
CA ASP A 1106 -22.06 -19.19 24.69
C ASP A 1106 -23.29 -19.31 23.75
N PRO A 1107 -24.38 -19.97 24.20
CA PRO A 1107 -25.65 -20.00 23.45
C PRO A 1107 -26.19 -18.64 23.02
N ILE A 1108 -26.00 -17.58 23.82
CA ILE A 1108 -26.53 -16.24 23.53
C ILE A 1108 -25.78 -15.63 22.33
N MET A 1109 -24.46 -15.77 22.32
CA MET A 1109 -23.62 -15.28 21.21
C MET A 1109 -23.84 -16.07 19.93
N VAL A 1110 -24.15 -17.37 20.02
CA VAL A 1110 -24.57 -18.17 18.87
C VAL A 1110 -25.96 -17.74 18.38
N GLN A 1111 -26.93 -17.53 19.26
CA GLN A 1111 -28.27 -17.04 18.89
C GLN A 1111 -28.20 -15.68 18.16
N ARG A 1112 -27.32 -14.75 18.57
CA ARG A 1112 -27.08 -13.49 17.86
C ARG A 1112 -26.65 -13.70 16.40
N GLN A 1113 -25.76 -14.66 16.14
CA GLN A 1113 -25.29 -15.00 14.78
C GLN A 1113 -26.39 -15.71 13.97
N VAL A 1114 -27.17 -16.61 14.61
CA VAL A 1114 -28.31 -17.31 13.98
C VAL A 1114 -29.43 -16.33 13.59
N LYS A 1115 -29.71 -15.28 14.39
CA LYS A 1115 -30.67 -14.18 14.06
C LYS A 1115 -30.33 -13.48 12.73
N GLN A 1116 -29.07 -13.51 12.28
CA GLN A 1116 -28.61 -12.93 11.01
C GLN A 1116 -28.44 -13.99 9.88
N GLY A 1117 -28.62 -15.27 10.20
CA GLY A 1117 -28.67 -16.38 9.23
C GLY A 1117 -27.33 -17.07 8.95
N ILE A 1118 -26.44 -17.20 9.93
CA ILE A 1118 -25.18 -17.97 9.78
C ILE A 1118 -25.44 -19.44 9.40
N ASP A 1119 -24.62 -20.01 8.50
CA ASP A 1119 -24.87 -21.34 7.93
C ASP A 1119 -24.41 -22.50 8.83
N ALA A 1120 -23.26 -22.36 9.48
CA ALA A 1120 -22.78 -23.30 10.49
C ALA A 1120 -21.96 -22.59 11.58
N VAL A 1121 -21.84 -23.27 12.72
CA VAL A 1121 -21.07 -22.80 13.88
C VAL A 1121 -20.23 -23.95 14.41
N ILE A 1122 -18.92 -23.70 14.52
CA ILE A 1122 -17.93 -24.59 15.14
C ILE A 1122 -17.94 -24.32 16.65
N VAL A 1123 -18.11 -25.38 17.44
CA VAL A 1123 -18.28 -25.30 18.90
C VAL A 1123 -17.50 -26.40 19.62
N ASP A 1124 -16.94 -26.09 20.79
CA ASP A 1124 -16.46 -27.10 21.73
C ASP A 1124 -17.65 -27.74 22.47
N SER A 1125 -18.56 -26.91 22.96
CA SER A 1125 -19.64 -27.30 23.89
C SER A 1125 -20.93 -27.70 23.16
N VAL A 1126 -20.82 -28.68 22.25
CA VAL A 1126 -21.92 -29.21 21.39
C VAL A 1126 -23.27 -29.34 22.12
N LEU A 1127 -23.28 -29.96 23.31
CA LEU A 1127 -24.52 -30.21 24.07
C LEU A 1127 -25.16 -28.93 24.62
N ALA A 1128 -24.36 -27.93 25.01
CA ALA A 1128 -24.85 -26.67 25.58
C ALA A 1128 -25.51 -25.82 24.49
N ILE A 1129 -24.83 -25.64 23.36
CA ILE A 1129 -25.33 -24.89 22.21
C ILE A 1129 -26.58 -25.55 21.62
N ARG A 1130 -26.57 -26.88 21.45
CA ARG A 1130 -27.74 -27.63 20.97
C ARG A 1130 -28.98 -27.40 21.84
N LYS A 1131 -28.84 -27.42 23.17
CA LYS A 1131 -29.94 -27.13 24.12
C LYS A 1131 -30.38 -25.66 24.05
N GLY A 1132 -29.44 -24.73 23.97
CA GLY A 1132 -29.72 -23.30 23.88
C GLY A 1132 -30.46 -22.91 22.59
N LEU A 1133 -30.20 -23.61 21.47
CA LEU A 1133 -30.95 -23.44 20.23
C LEU A 1133 -32.36 -24.03 20.35
N THR A 1134 -32.53 -25.26 20.84
CA THR A 1134 -33.88 -25.87 20.97
C THR A 1134 -34.77 -25.16 22.00
N ASN A 1135 -34.19 -24.57 23.05
CA ASN A 1135 -34.96 -23.87 24.08
C ASN A 1135 -35.46 -22.48 23.63
N GLY A 1136 -34.97 -21.95 22.49
CA GLY A 1136 -35.50 -20.74 21.88
C GLY A 1136 -36.74 -20.97 21.00
N GLU A 1137 -37.10 -22.22 20.71
CA GLU A 1137 -38.19 -22.60 19.82
C GLU A 1137 -39.48 -23.01 20.58
N THR A 1138 -39.84 -22.28 21.64
CA THR A 1138 -41.18 -22.42 22.25
C THR A 1138 -42.22 -21.59 21.49
N PRO A 1139 -43.27 -22.21 20.91
CA PRO A 1139 -44.40 -21.45 20.37
C PRO A 1139 -45.18 -20.80 21.51
N ALA A 1140 -45.77 -19.63 21.26
CA ALA A 1140 -46.55 -18.92 22.27
C ALA A 1140 -47.77 -19.74 22.71
N GLU A 1141 -47.86 -20.06 24.01
CA GLU A 1141 -49.04 -20.70 24.58
C GLU A 1141 -50.23 -19.73 24.61
N PRO A 1142 -51.45 -20.19 24.27
CA PRO A 1142 -52.64 -19.36 24.30
C PRO A 1142 -53.11 -19.11 25.75
N ALA A 1143 -53.58 -17.91 26.04
CA ALA A 1143 -54.02 -17.53 27.38
C ALA A 1143 -55.32 -18.22 27.83
N ASN A 1144 -55.40 -18.45 29.14
CA ASN A 1144 -56.58 -18.78 29.95
C ASN A 1144 -57.20 -20.19 29.83
N THR A 1145 -57.16 -20.92 30.95
CA THR A 1145 -58.39 -21.24 31.69
C THR A 1145 -58.06 -21.45 33.19
N VAL A 1146 -59.03 -21.21 34.07
CA VAL A 1146 -58.85 -21.15 35.54
C VAL A 1146 -59.64 -22.26 36.23
N VAL A 1147 -59.01 -22.97 37.18
CA VAL A 1147 -59.66 -23.72 38.28
C VAL A 1147 -58.76 -23.66 39.54
N GLU A 1148 -59.36 -23.64 40.74
CA GLU A 1148 -58.71 -23.69 42.07
C GLU A 1148 -58.16 -25.10 42.41
N GLU A 1149 -57.39 -25.39 43.49
CA GLU A 1149 -56.82 -24.65 44.65
C GLU A 1149 -55.29 -25.05 44.75
N ALA A 1150 -54.45 -24.93 45.80
CA ALA A 1150 -54.69 -24.72 47.23
C ALA A 1150 -53.59 -23.94 48.00
N ASN A 1151 -53.95 -23.56 49.23
CA ASN A 1151 -53.15 -22.88 50.27
C ASN A 1151 -51.79 -23.52 50.69
N GLY A 1152 -50.83 -22.67 51.08
CA GLY A 1152 -49.61 -23.06 51.81
C GLY A 1152 -48.60 -21.91 52.00
N SER A 1153 -48.71 -21.13 53.08
CA SER A 1153 -47.93 -19.88 53.27
C SER A 1153 -46.70 -20.01 54.18
N LEU A 1154 -45.68 -19.17 53.95
CA LEU A 1154 -44.89 -18.45 54.98
C LEU A 1154 -43.89 -17.44 54.36
N ARG A 1155 -43.65 -16.32 55.05
CA ARG A 1155 -42.53 -15.36 54.84
C ARG A 1155 -41.71 -15.28 56.13
N PRO A 1156 -40.40 -14.99 56.06
CA PRO A 1156 -39.89 -13.67 56.51
C PRO A 1156 -39.06 -13.00 55.39
N THR A 1157 -39.29 -11.73 55.00
CA THR A 1157 -38.86 -10.44 55.60
C THR A 1157 -37.36 -10.14 55.57
N GLN A 1158 -37.03 -8.91 55.18
CA GLN A 1158 -35.67 -8.36 55.06
C GLN A 1158 -35.02 -8.13 56.43
N GLU A 1159 -33.69 -8.33 56.53
CA GLU A 1159 -32.78 -7.43 57.25
C GLU A 1159 -31.30 -7.79 56.96
N LEU A 1160 -30.35 -7.04 57.54
CA LEU A 1160 -28.89 -7.22 57.42
C LEU A 1160 -28.29 -7.06 56.01
N LYS A 1161 -28.36 -5.82 55.49
CA LYS A 1161 -27.49 -5.33 54.39
C LYS A 1161 -26.28 -4.54 54.92
N GLU A 1162 -25.80 -4.88 56.12
CA GLU A 1162 -24.67 -4.23 56.79
C GLU A 1162 -23.73 -5.29 57.40
N LYS A 1163 -22.42 -5.06 57.31
CA LYS A 1163 -21.27 -5.93 57.62
C LYS A 1163 -20.79 -6.87 56.50
N LEU A 1164 -19.96 -6.33 55.59
CA LEU A 1164 -18.84 -7.07 54.96
C LEU A 1164 -17.68 -6.20 54.43
N ASP A 1165 -17.64 -4.89 54.73
CA ASP A 1165 -16.57 -3.96 54.30
C ASP A 1165 -15.48 -3.68 55.37
N GLU A 1166 -15.54 -4.31 56.55
CA GLU A 1166 -14.49 -4.24 57.57
C GLU A 1166 -13.95 -5.64 57.88
N LEU A 1167 -12.85 -6.05 57.23
CA LEU A 1167 -11.76 -6.90 57.77
C LEU A 1167 -10.66 -7.17 56.72
N ALA A 1168 -10.06 -6.09 56.23
CA ALA A 1168 -8.72 -6.11 55.64
C ALA A 1168 -7.82 -5.13 56.42
N VAL A 1169 -6.49 -5.29 56.28
CA VAL A 1169 -5.42 -4.53 56.97
C VAL A 1169 -5.07 -5.02 58.40
N ASN A 1170 -3.76 -5.19 58.62
CA ASN A 1170 -2.99 -5.51 59.83
C ASN A 1170 -2.92 -6.97 60.31
N GLY A 1171 -1.67 -7.49 60.30
CA GLY A 1171 -1.30 -8.83 60.75
C GLY A 1171 0.22 -9.06 60.66
N SER A 1172 1.02 -8.19 61.28
CA SER A 1172 2.49 -8.22 61.20
C SER A 1172 3.17 -8.04 62.56
N GLY A 1173 4.11 -8.93 62.89
CA GLY A 1173 5.16 -8.67 63.89
C GLY A 1173 5.08 -9.44 65.21
N SER A 1174 5.66 -10.64 65.24
CA SER A 1174 6.53 -11.12 66.33
C SER A 1174 7.52 -12.17 65.83
#